data_AF-A0A2A5B835-F1
#
_entry.id   AF-A0A2A5B835-F1
#
_cell.length_a   1.000
_cell.length_b   1.000
_cell.length_c   1.000
_cell.angle_alpha   90.00
_cell.angle_beta   90.00
_cell.angle_gamma   90.00
#
_symmetry.space_group_name_H-M   'P 1'
#
loop_
_entity.id
_entity.type
_entity.pdbx_description
1 polymer ?
#
loop_
_entity_poly.entity_id
_entity_poly.type
_entity_poly.pdbx_seq_one_letter_code
_entity_poly.pdbx_strand_id
1 'polypeptide(L)'
;MSTKIKKYFFILALIGFSYGTYWFFYNSHWGVIIDKEHYWNYSFQSKENAFLNTINWSKSKKEIILSEENRSQNLIFQTKFNLKDYTKIIEGVLEYDFRYSAKILINGVLYAEIDRTLISSSLEVHKIKINEYWRPRKVKLNYGFLSQHLKNGENTITLIIGNVEDIKSIKCSKKQLSFLTKGQSNNLTSNFKINKPNNYFSESKLPILKINTSNNFIPDDPKIKASLSIINNPSGVNNFLNPSIFHNIKIERRGNTSQTFAKKSYSFNVYNSSYNKKSIPILDLPSSTKWVLYGPYADKSLIRNALTYSIYRQMGNYAPRTQFIDLIVNDNYQGIYVLTEKIQISPNHLNIHPLKFNKNDSAHFEGGYILEIDRSEWKSIYPPKEDTSSIPVSYIVYAPKKKKISANVQDIIKHQYNDFEQHIYENDSIYNYVDINSFIDYLILTEFTKNIDGYCLSTFLYNKNIKKEIPKFYIGPIWDYNFSLGLTNYHNGYNPEGYVYNSNKYIPFWWKILLNDEKFKSTLKTRYFELRKTSLSIDNIYNTIDSLAKICKSSSDLNFSKWPVLNSPDFWPNHFLGKTYKDEIDYLKSWIKKRLYFLDNDILVEEKREKMYYEISIRNNKEWMKKINVKAKIRNVSIDKMIIIDAHHMAKKE
;
A
#
# COMPACT_ATOMS: atom_id res chain seq x y z
N MET A 1 40.84 39.87 -52.04
CA MET A 1 39.41 39.49 -51.86
C MET A 1 38.56 40.45 -52.70
N SER A 2 37.79 39.94 -53.68
CA SER A 2 37.02 40.82 -54.59
C SER A 2 35.96 41.62 -53.82
N THR A 3 35.61 42.80 -54.32
CA THR A 3 34.55 43.67 -53.75
C THR A 3 33.22 42.93 -53.59
N LYS A 4 32.89 41.99 -54.48
CA LYS A 4 31.72 41.10 -54.34
C LYS A 4 31.82 40.19 -53.11
N ILE A 5 32.98 39.56 -52.88
CA ILE A 5 33.19 38.66 -51.73
C ILE A 5 33.11 39.42 -50.41
N LYS A 6 33.67 40.64 -50.31
CA LYS A 6 33.52 41.50 -49.12
C LYS A 6 32.05 41.86 -48.86
N LYS A 7 31.27 42.14 -49.92
CA LYS A 7 29.84 42.46 -49.80
C LYS A 7 29.03 41.25 -49.30
N TYR A 8 29.32 40.05 -49.80
CA TYR A 8 28.69 38.82 -49.28
C TYR A 8 29.08 38.51 -47.83
N PHE A 9 30.34 38.71 -47.45
CA PHE A 9 30.78 38.53 -46.07
C PHE A 9 30.11 39.53 -45.11
N PHE A 10 29.96 40.77 -45.54
CA PHE A 10 29.26 41.81 -44.77
C PHE A 10 27.76 41.51 -44.62
N ILE A 11 27.10 41.02 -45.68
CA ILE A 11 25.70 40.58 -45.64
C ILE A 11 25.53 39.36 -44.72
N LEU A 12 26.42 38.36 -44.79
CA LEU A 12 26.41 37.20 -43.90
C LEU A 12 26.65 37.59 -42.44
N ALA A 13 27.56 38.53 -42.17
CA ALA A 13 27.81 39.07 -40.84
C ALA A 13 26.58 39.84 -40.31
N LEU A 14 25.92 40.65 -41.15
CA LEU A 14 24.68 41.35 -40.81
C LEU A 14 23.54 40.37 -40.53
N ILE A 15 23.35 39.34 -41.36
CA ILE A 15 22.34 38.30 -41.13
C ILE A 15 22.65 37.54 -39.84
N GLY A 16 23.91 37.15 -39.62
CA GLY A 16 24.35 36.49 -38.38
C GLY A 16 24.14 37.36 -37.14
N PHE A 17 24.41 38.65 -37.22
CA PHE A 17 24.17 39.62 -36.14
C PHE A 17 22.67 39.85 -35.92
N SER A 18 21.87 39.90 -36.97
CA SER A 18 20.40 40.02 -36.91
C SER A 18 19.76 38.77 -36.29
N TYR A 19 20.24 37.59 -36.67
CA TYR A 19 19.78 36.31 -36.12
C TYR A 19 20.25 36.12 -34.67
N GLY A 20 21.49 36.52 -34.36
CA GLY A 20 22.05 36.51 -33.01
C GLY A 20 21.31 37.47 -32.07
N THR A 21 21.00 38.69 -32.53
CA THR A 21 20.19 39.65 -31.78
C THR A 21 18.74 39.19 -31.65
N TYR A 22 18.13 38.62 -32.70
CA TYR A 22 16.82 37.99 -32.60
C TYR A 22 16.79 36.86 -31.56
N TRP A 23 17.78 35.96 -31.60
CA TRP A 23 17.89 34.85 -30.66
C TRP A 23 18.14 35.32 -29.22
N PHE A 24 18.94 36.38 -29.05
CA PHE A 24 19.27 36.99 -27.76
C PHE A 24 18.08 37.76 -27.14
N PHE A 25 17.27 38.44 -27.96
CA PHE A 25 16.17 39.31 -27.47
C PHE A 25 14.77 38.68 -27.51
N TYR A 26 14.50 37.71 -28.39
CA TYR A 26 13.12 37.24 -28.66
C TYR A 26 12.82 35.80 -28.27
N ASN A 27 13.82 34.94 -28.05
CA ASN A 27 13.54 33.58 -27.60
C ASN A 27 13.09 33.54 -26.15
N SER A 28 12.06 32.72 -25.91
CA SER A 28 11.54 32.50 -24.56
C SER A 28 12.34 31.40 -23.88
N HIS A 29 12.75 31.63 -22.63
CA HIS A 29 13.45 30.63 -21.85
C HIS A 29 12.91 30.58 -20.42
N TRP A 30 12.98 29.40 -19.83
CA TRP A 30 12.60 29.17 -18.45
C TRP A 30 13.77 29.49 -17.54
N GLY A 31 13.54 30.28 -16.50
CA GLY A 31 14.55 30.59 -15.50
C GLY A 31 14.03 30.43 -14.08
N VAL A 32 14.92 30.08 -13.16
CA VAL A 32 14.62 29.96 -11.74
C VAL A 32 14.83 31.32 -11.07
N ILE A 33 13.85 31.75 -10.27
CA ILE A 33 13.96 32.97 -9.46
C ILE A 33 14.11 32.67 -7.97
N ILE A 34 13.53 31.55 -7.52
CA ILE A 34 13.70 31.01 -6.17
C ILE A 34 14.07 29.55 -6.35
N ASP A 35 15.26 29.15 -5.90
CA ASP A 35 15.73 27.77 -6.00
C ASP A 35 15.25 26.88 -4.82
N LYS A 36 15.53 25.57 -4.89
CA LYS A 36 15.10 24.58 -3.90
C LYS A 36 15.87 24.63 -2.58
N GLU A 37 17.01 25.30 -2.54
CA GLU A 37 17.81 25.48 -1.34
C GLU A 37 17.50 26.83 -0.64
N HIS A 38 16.73 27.71 -1.31
CA HIS A 38 16.23 28.95 -0.74
C HIS A 38 15.38 28.72 0.51
N TYR A 39 15.68 29.48 1.56
CA TYR A 39 15.00 29.39 2.85
C TYR A 39 13.87 30.41 2.93
N TRP A 40 12.64 29.91 3.02
CA TRP A 40 11.45 30.72 3.21
C TRP A 40 11.31 31.15 4.68
N ASN A 41 10.80 32.37 4.89
CA ASN A 41 10.33 32.78 6.21
C ASN A 41 9.06 31.99 6.51
N TYR A 42 8.81 31.66 7.78
CA TYR A 42 7.62 30.94 8.19
C TYR A 42 7.01 31.47 9.48
N SER A 43 5.74 31.19 9.70
CA SER A 43 5.03 31.50 10.94
C SER A 43 3.86 30.54 11.13
N PHE A 44 3.45 30.31 12.37
CA PHE A 44 2.22 29.59 12.68
C PHE A 44 1.14 30.59 13.12
N GLN A 45 -0.06 30.44 12.59
CA GLN A 45 -1.18 31.34 12.86
C GLN A 45 -2.45 30.54 13.15
N SER A 46 -3.30 31.07 14.03
CA SER A 46 -4.62 30.47 14.28
C SER A 46 -5.41 30.32 12.97
N LYS A 47 -6.23 29.28 12.87
CA LYS A 47 -7.00 28.98 11.64
C LYS A 47 -8.00 30.09 11.28
N GLU A 48 -8.46 30.85 12.28
CA GLU A 48 -9.50 31.89 12.16
C GLU A 48 -8.94 33.26 11.75
N ASN A 49 -7.67 33.57 12.07
CA ASN A 49 -7.06 34.90 11.86
C ASN A 49 -5.78 34.86 11.00
N ALA A 50 -5.90 34.51 9.72
CA ALA A 50 -4.76 34.59 8.79
C ALA A 50 -4.58 36.00 8.21
N PHE A 51 -4.41 37.02 9.06
CA PHE A 51 -4.05 38.37 8.59
C PHE A 51 -2.53 38.45 8.36
N LEU A 52 -2.12 38.64 7.10
CA LEU A 52 -0.69 38.63 6.72
C LEU A 52 0.12 39.81 7.30
N ASN A 53 -0.55 40.88 7.75
CA ASN A 53 0.08 42.16 8.08
C ASN A 53 0.66 42.24 9.50
N THR A 54 0.39 41.25 10.36
CA THR A 54 0.79 41.24 11.79
C THR A 54 1.65 40.02 12.15
N ILE A 55 2.32 39.41 11.16
CA ILE A 55 3.01 38.14 11.34
C ILE A 55 4.44 38.33 11.86
N ASN A 56 4.74 37.69 12.98
CA ASN A 56 6.11 37.45 13.42
C ASN A 56 6.74 36.31 12.62
N TRP A 57 7.78 36.63 11.86
CA TRP A 57 8.44 35.69 10.94
C TRP A 57 9.65 35.03 11.58
N SER A 58 9.71 33.71 11.44
CA SER A 58 10.86 32.88 11.79
C SER A 58 11.58 32.39 10.53
N LYS A 59 12.85 32.02 10.66
CA LYS A 59 13.63 31.40 9.57
C LYS A 59 14.48 30.26 10.11
N SER A 60 14.44 29.10 9.45
CA SER A 60 15.22 27.92 9.85
C SER A 60 15.87 27.27 8.64
N LYS A 61 17.13 26.87 8.80
CA LYS A 61 17.83 26.01 7.83
C LYS A 61 17.64 24.51 8.11
N LYS A 62 17.29 24.16 9.35
CA LYS A 62 17.01 22.79 9.77
C LYS A 62 15.55 22.45 9.50
N GLU A 63 15.28 21.16 9.37
CA GLU A 63 13.91 20.64 9.33
C GLU A 63 13.21 20.96 10.66
N ILE A 64 12.00 21.52 10.58
CA ILE A 64 11.21 21.91 11.74
C ILE A 64 10.38 20.70 12.16
N ILE A 65 10.49 20.28 13.41
CA ILE A 65 9.60 19.29 14.02
C ILE A 65 8.38 20.04 14.55
N LEU A 66 7.18 19.61 14.15
CA LEU A 66 5.93 20.27 14.53
C LEU A 66 5.41 19.66 15.84
N SER A 67 5.25 20.50 16.87
CA SER A 67 4.53 20.17 18.10
C SER A 67 3.04 19.95 17.83
N GLU A 68 2.30 19.37 18.77
CA GLU A 68 0.84 19.21 18.66
C GLU A 68 0.11 20.55 18.52
N GLU A 69 0.57 21.58 19.23
CA GLU A 69 0.04 22.94 19.12
C GLU A 69 0.23 23.50 17.69
N ASN A 70 1.47 23.46 17.16
CA ASN A 70 1.77 23.95 15.81
C ASN A 70 0.97 23.23 14.72
N ARG A 71 0.66 21.95 14.93
CA ARG A 71 -0.12 21.12 14.01
C ARG A 71 -1.58 21.54 13.91
N SER A 72 -2.11 22.20 14.94
CA SER A 72 -3.49 22.74 14.96
C SER A 72 -3.63 24.10 14.24
N GLN A 73 -2.52 24.72 13.84
CA GLN A 73 -2.44 26.06 13.26
C GLN A 73 -2.21 26.02 11.73
N ASN A 74 -2.44 27.15 11.05
CA ASN A 74 -1.99 27.36 9.68
C ASN A 74 -0.49 27.64 9.68
N LEU A 75 0.26 26.93 8.83
CA LEU A 75 1.68 27.21 8.61
C LEU A 75 1.84 28.10 7.38
N ILE A 76 2.36 29.29 7.57
CA ILE A 76 2.54 30.26 6.47
C ILE A 76 4.01 30.26 6.08
N PHE A 77 4.31 30.10 4.80
CA PHE A 77 5.62 30.39 4.23
C PHE A 77 5.55 31.63 3.37
N GLN A 78 6.51 32.55 3.51
CA GLN A 78 6.62 33.71 2.65
C GLN A 78 8.07 33.96 2.24
N THR A 79 8.25 34.44 1.01
CA THR A 79 9.52 35.02 0.61
C THR A 79 9.35 36.11 -0.43
N LYS A 80 10.44 36.85 -0.66
CA LYS A 80 10.53 37.96 -1.59
C LYS A 80 11.39 37.57 -2.79
N PHE A 81 11.07 38.14 -3.96
CA PHE A 81 11.86 38.00 -5.18
C PHE A 81 11.81 39.29 -6.01
N ASN A 82 12.85 39.56 -6.79
CA ASN A 82 12.96 40.79 -7.58
C ASN A 82 12.81 40.52 -9.08
N LEU A 83 12.02 41.33 -9.76
CA LEU A 83 11.90 41.33 -11.22
C LEU A 83 12.42 42.65 -11.79
N LYS A 84 13.27 42.58 -12.82
CA LYS A 84 13.74 43.78 -13.54
C LYS A 84 12.68 44.30 -14.50
N ASP A 85 12.04 43.39 -15.23
CA ASP A 85 10.97 43.69 -16.16
C ASP A 85 9.89 42.59 -16.08
N TYR A 86 8.82 42.87 -15.32
CA TYR A 86 7.71 41.93 -15.16
C TYR A 86 6.91 41.74 -16.46
N THR A 87 6.95 42.69 -17.39
CA THR A 87 6.17 42.62 -18.65
C THR A 87 6.67 41.52 -19.58
N LYS A 88 7.89 41.02 -19.36
CA LYS A 88 8.50 39.91 -20.11
C LYS A 88 8.12 38.53 -19.56
N ILE A 89 7.47 38.44 -18.40
CA ILE A 89 7.00 37.17 -17.84
C ILE A 89 5.83 36.65 -18.69
N ILE A 90 5.92 35.41 -19.18
CA ILE A 90 4.87 34.78 -19.98
C ILE A 90 4.06 33.80 -19.12
N GLU A 91 4.72 33.03 -18.27
CA GLU A 91 4.08 32.07 -17.37
C GLU A 91 5.00 31.80 -16.19
N GLY A 92 4.43 31.36 -15.07
CA GLY A 92 5.19 30.92 -13.90
C GLY A 92 4.89 29.48 -13.54
N VAL A 93 5.81 28.86 -12.79
CA VAL A 93 5.57 27.60 -12.10
C VAL A 93 6.11 27.69 -10.70
N LEU A 94 5.22 27.40 -9.74
CA LEU A 94 5.60 27.12 -8.37
C LEU A 94 5.70 25.59 -8.19
N GLU A 95 6.88 25.11 -7.83
CA GLU A 95 7.09 23.76 -7.34
C GLU A 95 7.08 23.76 -5.81
N TYR A 96 6.27 22.91 -5.17
CA TYR A 96 6.30 22.71 -3.72
C TYR A 96 5.98 21.27 -3.32
N ASP A 97 6.08 20.99 -2.02
CA ASP A 97 5.87 19.65 -1.47
C ASP A 97 4.37 19.26 -1.51
N PHE A 98 4.08 18.11 -2.11
CA PHE A 98 2.70 17.62 -2.27
C PHE A 98 2.06 17.17 -0.95
N ARG A 99 2.82 17.09 0.15
CA ARG A 99 2.36 16.65 1.47
C ARG A 99 1.28 17.55 2.07
N TYR A 100 1.02 18.74 1.55
CA TYR A 100 0.02 19.67 2.11
C TYR A 100 -0.88 20.33 1.06
N SER A 101 -2.06 20.75 1.53
CA SER A 101 -2.90 21.71 0.82
C SER A 101 -2.26 23.10 0.96
N ALA A 102 -2.38 23.94 -0.06
CA ALA A 102 -1.80 25.27 -0.03
C ALA A 102 -2.72 26.30 -0.71
N LYS A 103 -2.93 27.43 -0.03
CA LYS A 103 -3.35 28.67 -0.68
C LYS A 103 -2.09 29.40 -1.15
N ILE A 104 -2.06 29.79 -2.41
CA ILE A 104 -0.94 30.47 -3.05
C ILE A 104 -1.33 31.92 -3.27
N LEU A 105 -0.53 32.84 -2.76
CA LEU A 105 -0.73 34.27 -2.93
C LEU A 105 0.51 34.91 -3.55
N ILE A 106 0.30 35.85 -4.47
CA ILE A 106 1.34 36.70 -5.04
C ILE A 106 1.01 38.14 -4.65
N ASN A 107 1.96 38.85 -4.04
CA ASN A 107 1.76 40.23 -3.57
C ASN A 107 0.49 40.38 -2.71
N GLY A 108 0.22 39.39 -1.85
CA GLY A 108 -0.92 39.39 -0.94
C GLY A 108 -2.27 38.99 -1.57
N VAL A 109 -2.33 38.79 -2.88
CA VAL A 109 -3.57 38.42 -3.59
C VAL A 109 -3.64 36.91 -3.82
N LEU A 110 -4.78 36.30 -3.50
CA LEU A 110 -5.01 34.86 -3.70
C LEU A 110 -5.00 34.50 -5.18
N TYR A 111 -4.07 33.63 -5.57
CA TYR A 111 -4.00 33.04 -6.90
C TYR A 111 -4.85 31.76 -6.99
N ALA A 112 -4.59 30.82 -6.09
CA ALA A 112 -5.21 29.50 -6.13
C ALA A 112 -5.23 28.86 -4.75
N GLU A 113 -6.25 28.04 -4.52
CA GLU A 113 -6.33 27.10 -3.40
C GLU A 113 -6.20 25.68 -3.95
N ILE A 114 -5.17 24.97 -3.49
CA ILE A 114 -4.89 23.61 -3.92
C ILE A 114 -5.14 22.67 -2.75
N ASP A 115 -6.20 21.89 -2.84
CA ASP A 115 -6.47 20.82 -1.87
C ASP A 115 -5.65 19.58 -2.22
N ARG A 116 -4.88 19.04 -1.25
CA ARG A 116 -4.15 17.79 -1.44
C ARG A 116 -5.00 16.54 -1.47
N THR A 117 -6.21 16.66 -0.96
CA THR A 117 -7.10 15.54 -0.71
C THR A 117 -8.14 15.38 -1.82
N LEU A 118 -8.37 16.44 -2.59
CA LEU A 118 -9.25 16.43 -3.74
C LEU A 118 -8.56 15.79 -4.96
N ILE A 119 -9.26 14.86 -5.60
CA ILE A 119 -8.85 14.24 -6.87
C ILE A 119 -9.73 14.84 -7.97
N SER A 120 -9.14 15.62 -8.87
CA SER A 120 -9.84 16.31 -9.95
C SER A 120 -9.65 15.64 -11.31
N SER A 121 -10.59 15.92 -12.22
CA SER A 121 -10.59 15.42 -13.60
C SER A 121 -9.40 15.87 -14.42
N SER A 122 -8.91 14.93 -15.23
CA SER A 122 -7.81 15.11 -16.19
C SER A 122 -8.10 14.46 -17.54
N LEU A 123 -9.38 14.31 -17.88
CA LEU A 123 -9.80 13.72 -19.16
C LEU A 123 -9.55 14.72 -20.30
N GLU A 124 -8.85 14.27 -21.33
CA GLU A 124 -8.71 14.93 -22.62
C GLU A 124 -9.26 13.97 -23.68
N VAL A 125 -10.30 14.34 -24.44
CA VAL A 125 -10.90 13.55 -25.56
C VAL A 125 -10.50 12.05 -25.59
N HIS A 126 -11.25 11.22 -24.85
CA HIS A 126 -11.07 9.75 -24.74
C HIS A 126 -9.72 9.24 -24.20
N LYS A 127 -8.89 10.08 -23.58
CA LYS A 127 -7.66 9.70 -22.88
C LYS A 127 -7.50 10.50 -21.60
N ILE A 128 -6.84 9.94 -20.60
CA ILE A 128 -6.56 10.61 -19.33
C ILE A 128 -5.09 10.97 -19.28
N LYS A 129 -4.77 12.22 -19.00
CA LYS A 129 -3.39 12.64 -18.82
C LYS A 129 -2.82 12.07 -17.53
N ILE A 130 -1.72 11.32 -17.61
CA ILE A 130 -1.05 10.79 -16.43
C ILE A 130 -0.08 11.84 -15.90
N ASN A 131 -0.54 12.63 -14.94
CA ASN A 131 0.33 13.48 -14.15
C ASN A 131 0.93 12.67 -13.02
N GLU A 132 2.27 12.62 -12.93
CA GLU A 132 2.96 12.02 -11.79
C GLU A 132 2.46 12.71 -10.52
N TYR A 133 2.00 11.92 -9.56
CA TYR A 133 1.46 12.48 -8.32
C TYR A 133 2.58 12.87 -7.34
N TRP A 134 3.81 12.40 -7.59
CA TRP A 134 4.88 12.37 -6.60
C TRP A 134 6.24 12.77 -7.16
N ARG A 135 6.36 14.04 -7.55
CA ARG A 135 7.56 14.89 -7.43
C ARG A 135 7.35 16.23 -8.14
N PRO A 136 7.81 17.31 -7.49
CA PRO A 136 7.01 18.25 -6.69
C PRO A 136 5.67 18.66 -7.31
N ARG A 137 4.71 19.15 -6.50
CA ARG A 137 3.50 19.80 -7.02
C ARG A 137 3.90 20.99 -7.85
N LYS A 138 3.62 20.95 -9.14
CA LYS A 138 3.83 22.07 -10.06
C LYS A 138 2.51 22.78 -10.27
N VAL A 139 2.39 23.97 -9.70
CA VAL A 139 1.25 24.85 -9.95
C VAL A 139 1.65 25.83 -11.03
N LYS A 140 1.00 25.74 -12.18
CA LYS A 140 1.16 26.71 -13.26
C LYS A 140 0.51 28.02 -12.83
N LEU A 141 1.27 29.10 -12.90
CA LEU A 141 0.84 30.48 -12.67
C LEU A 141 0.55 31.10 -14.04
N ASN A 142 -0.73 31.40 -14.31
CA ASN A 142 -1.14 31.88 -15.62
C ASN A 142 -0.75 33.36 -15.85
N TYR A 143 -0.55 33.73 -17.12
CA TYR A 143 -0.15 35.09 -17.50
C TYR A 143 -1.14 36.16 -17.01
N GLY A 144 -2.44 35.92 -17.20
CA GLY A 144 -3.48 36.92 -16.91
C GLY A 144 -3.50 37.37 -15.46
N PHE A 145 -3.27 36.45 -14.53
CA PHE A 145 -3.10 36.79 -13.12
C PHE A 145 -1.74 37.47 -12.86
N LEU A 146 -0.65 36.91 -13.39
CA LEU A 146 0.70 37.43 -13.13
C LEU A 146 0.88 38.87 -13.66
N SER A 147 0.34 39.21 -14.83
CA SER A 147 0.48 40.54 -15.44
C SER A 147 -0.22 41.65 -14.66
N GLN A 148 -1.24 41.31 -13.87
CA GLN A 148 -1.98 42.26 -13.04
C GLN A 148 -1.38 42.44 -11.64
N HIS A 149 -0.67 41.42 -11.15
CA HIS A 149 -0.26 41.36 -9.74
C HIS A 149 1.25 41.38 -9.53
N LEU A 150 2.08 41.19 -10.56
CA LEU A 150 3.52 41.41 -10.48
C LEU A 150 3.88 42.88 -10.73
N LYS A 151 5.04 43.30 -10.21
CA LYS A 151 5.62 44.62 -10.45
C LYS A 151 7.13 44.55 -10.68
N ASN A 152 7.70 45.60 -11.25
CA ASN A 152 9.15 45.78 -11.26
C ASN A 152 9.65 45.99 -9.82
N GLY A 153 10.84 45.48 -9.52
CA GLY A 153 11.41 45.45 -8.17
C GLY A 153 10.86 44.30 -7.34
N GLU A 154 10.64 44.56 -6.06
CA GLU A 154 10.33 43.54 -5.05
C GLU A 154 8.89 43.02 -5.17
N ASN A 155 8.76 41.70 -5.21
CA ASN A 155 7.50 40.96 -5.17
C ASN A 155 7.55 39.94 -4.03
N THR A 156 6.38 39.48 -3.60
CA THR A 156 6.23 38.45 -2.57
C THR A 156 5.43 37.27 -3.09
N ILE A 157 5.78 36.08 -2.62
CA ILE A 157 4.98 34.87 -2.77
C ILE A 157 4.74 34.27 -1.39
N THR A 158 3.49 33.94 -1.10
CA THR A 158 3.06 33.37 0.17
C THR A 158 2.33 32.05 -0.06
N LEU A 159 2.65 31.05 0.75
CA LEU A 159 1.94 29.78 0.83
C LEU A 159 1.33 29.66 2.21
N ILE A 160 0.01 29.62 2.28
CA ILE A 160 -0.70 29.28 3.52
C ILE A 160 -1.02 27.80 3.45
N ILE A 161 -0.35 27.02 4.29
CA ILE A 161 -0.45 25.58 4.37
C ILE A 161 -1.60 25.20 5.30
N GLY A 162 -2.55 24.45 4.75
CA GLY A 162 -3.63 23.80 5.52
C GLY A 162 -3.32 22.33 5.84
N ASN A 163 -4.11 21.73 6.74
CA ASN A 163 -4.04 20.32 7.12
C ASN A 163 -2.65 19.88 7.64
N VAL A 164 -2.05 20.72 8.50
CA VAL A 164 -0.70 20.51 9.06
C VAL A 164 -0.69 19.40 10.13
N GLU A 165 -1.86 18.95 10.57
CA GLU A 165 -2.07 17.92 11.60
C GLU A 165 -1.34 16.60 11.31
N ASP A 166 -1.24 16.22 10.03
CA ASP A 166 -0.55 14.99 9.60
C ASP A 166 0.96 15.15 9.41
N ILE A 167 1.51 16.35 9.61
CA ILE A 167 2.90 16.67 9.29
C ILE A 167 3.73 16.64 10.57
N LYS A 168 4.60 15.63 10.69
CA LYS A 168 5.53 15.55 11.83
C LYS A 168 6.67 16.56 11.72
N SER A 169 7.16 16.76 10.50
CA SER A 169 8.28 17.64 10.23
C SER A 169 8.23 18.24 8.82
N ILE A 170 8.77 19.45 8.68
CA ILE A 170 8.74 20.20 7.42
C ILE A 170 10.04 21.01 7.19
N LYS A 171 10.52 21.00 5.95
CA LYS A 171 11.65 21.84 5.53
C LYS A 171 11.12 23.18 5.00
N CYS A 172 11.75 24.27 5.44
CA CYS A 172 11.42 25.61 4.93
C CYS A 172 11.82 25.78 3.46
N SER A 173 12.83 25.03 3.01
CA SER A 173 13.28 24.98 1.62
C SER A 173 12.42 24.02 0.76
N LYS A 174 12.98 23.50 -0.35
CA LYS A 174 12.35 22.58 -1.31
C LYS A 174 11.11 23.14 -2.03
N LYS A 175 11.03 24.46 -2.17
CA LYS A 175 10.03 25.17 -2.95
C LYS A 175 10.76 25.99 -4.00
N GLN A 176 10.36 25.86 -5.26
CA GLN A 176 11.02 26.55 -6.38
C GLN A 176 10.01 27.42 -7.11
N LEU A 177 10.37 28.66 -7.41
CA LEU A 177 9.61 29.51 -8.31
C LEU A 177 10.42 29.70 -9.58
N SER A 178 9.78 29.51 -10.72
CA SER A 178 10.39 29.68 -12.03
C SER A 178 9.44 30.45 -12.94
N PHE A 179 9.99 31.17 -13.91
CA PHE A 179 9.23 31.90 -14.92
C PHE A 179 9.74 31.61 -16.32
N LEU A 180 8.83 31.52 -17.29
CA LEU A 180 9.14 31.63 -18.70
C LEU A 180 9.20 33.12 -19.05
N THR A 181 10.33 33.57 -19.60
CA THR A 181 10.55 34.99 -19.92
C THR A 181 10.89 35.19 -21.37
N LYS A 182 10.43 36.29 -21.98
CA LYS A 182 10.91 36.75 -23.29
C LYS A 182 12.26 37.45 -23.12
N GLY A 183 13.33 36.85 -23.67
CA GLY A 183 14.69 37.37 -23.52
C GLY A 183 15.22 37.29 -22.07
N GLN A 184 16.46 37.72 -21.87
CA GLN A 184 17.21 37.55 -20.61
C GLN A 184 17.07 38.70 -19.59
N SER A 185 16.06 39.57 -19.72
CA SER A 185 15.96 40.83 -18.96
C SER A 185 15.89 40.66 -17.43
N ASN A 186 15.48 39.49 -16.93
CA ASN A 186 15.28 39.23 -15.51
C ASN A 186 16.44 38.49 -14.81
N ASN A 187 17.57 38.23 -15.49
CA ASN A 187 18.76 37.56 -14.91
C ASN A 187 18.44 36.25 -14.14
N LEU A 188 17.47 35.48 -14.59
CA LEU A 188 17.04 34.26 -13.89
C LEU A 188 18.15 33.20 -13.91
N THR A 189 18.27 32.44 -12.82
CA THR A 189 19.31 31.40 -12.70
C THR A 189 18.87 30.13 -13.42
N SER A 190 19.78 29.53 -14.21
CA SER A 190 19.61 28.24 -14.93
C SER A 190 18.48 28.18 -15.99
N ASN A 191 18.59 27.23 -16.93
CA ASN A 191 17.49 26.89 -17.86
C ASN A 191 16.60 25.80 -17.23
N PHE A 192 15.59 26.21 -16.46
CA PHE A 192 14.59 25.28 -15.94
C PHE A 192 13.84 24.59 -17.10
N LYS A 193 13.41 23.35 -16.94
CA LYS A 193 12.60 22.64 -17.95
C LYS A 193 11.34 22.09 -17.30
N ILE A 194 10.19 22.43 -17.88
CA ILE A 194 8.94 21.72 -17.59
C ILE A 194 8.89 20.51 -18.51
N ASN A 195 9.05 19.33 -17.94
CA ASN A 195 8.68 18.10 -18.63
C ASN A 195 7.15 18.05 -18.69
N LYS A 196 6.58 18.19 -19.88
CA LYS A 196 5.16 17.89 -20.06
C LYS A 196 4.96 16.39 -19.78
N PRO A 197 3.86 16.01 -19.11
CA PRO A 197 3.49 14.61 -19.00
C PRO A 197 3.30 14.06 -20.42
N ASN A 198 4.10 13.06 -20.79
CA ASN A 198 4.03 12.42 -22.10
C ASN A 198 3.15 11.16 -22.07
N ASN A 199 2.71 10.73 -20.89
CA ASN A 199 1.97 9.49 -20.71
C ASN A 199 0.47 9.75 -20.57
N TYR A 200 -0.32 8.96 -21.29
CA TYR A 200 -1.77 8.98 -21.26
C TYR A 200 -2.29 7.59 -20.94
N PHE A 201 -3.42 7.53 -20.23
CA PHE A 201 -4.18 6.30 -20.04
C PHE A 201 -5.42 6.35 -20.93
N SER A 202 -5.53 5.43 -21.88
CA SER A 202 -6.69 5.28 -22.77
C SER A 202 -7.27 3.87 -22.73
N GLU A 203 -6.44 2.88 -22.42
CA GLU A 203 -6.80 1.47 -22.48
C GLU A 203 -6.01 0.63 -21.46
N SER A 204 -6.50 -0.57 -21.16
CA SER A 204 -5.86 -1.51 -20.24
C SER A 204 -6.22 -2.97 -20.54
N LYS A 205 -5.28 -3.88 -20.31
CA LYS A 205 -5.56 -5.33 -20.26
C LYS A 205 -6.20 -5.76 -18.94
N LEU A 206 -6.14 -4.92 -17.91
CA LEU A 206 -6.87 -5.11 -16.67
C LEU A 206 -8.28 -4.53 -16.79
N PRO A 207 -9.26 -5.04 -16.03
CA PRO A 207 -10.53 -4.37 -15.86
C PRO A 207 -10.34 -2.93 -15.36
N ILE A 208 -11.18 -2.02 -15.84
CA ILE A 208 -11.13 -0.60 -15.46
C ILE A 208 -12.29 -0.31 -14.51
N LEU A 209 -11.99 0.19 -13.32
CA LEU A 209 -12.99 0.72 -12.40
C LEU A 209 -12.93 2.25 -12.42
N LYS A 210 -14.03 2.89 -12.83
CA LYS A 210 -14.20 4.34 -12.79
C LYS A 210 -15.10 4.73 -11.63
N ILE A 211 -14.59 5.55 -10.72
CA ILE A 211 -15.33 6.12 -9.60
C ILE A 211 -15.56 7.60 -9.84
N ASN A 212 -16.80 8.06 -9.69
CA ASN A 212 -17.12 9.48 -9.73
C ASN A 212 -17.72 9.89 -8.39
N THR A 213 -17.04 10.81 -7.70
CA THR A 213 -17.46 11.41 -6.43
C THR A 213 -18.04 12.81 -6.61
N SER A 214 -18.24 13.26 -7.86
CA SER A 214 -18.65 14.62 -8.21
C SER A 214 -17.70 15.68 -7.62
N ASN A 215 -16.40 15.39 -7.67
CA ASN A 215 -15.34 16.21 -7.07
C ASN A 215 -15.51 16.43 -5.54
N ASN A 216 -16.21 15.53 -4.84
CA ASN A 216 -16.18 15.52 -3.37
C ASN A 216 -14.92 14.81 -2.87
N PHE A 217 -14.33 15.36 -1.81
CA PHE A 217 -13.26 14.72 -1.06
C PHE A 217 -13.75 13.38 -0.49
N ILE A 218 -12.92 12.34 -0.58
CA ILE A 218 -13.18 11.04 0.01
C ILE A 218 -12.58 11.02 1.43
N PRO A 219 -13.38 11.08 2.52
CA PRO A 219 -12.88 11.08 3.90
C PRO A 219 -12.46 9.66 4.34
N ASP A 220 -11.96 9.53 5.56
CA ASP A 220 -11.72 8.22 6.19
C ASP A 220 -13.01 7.57 6.72
N ASP A 221 -13.84 8.35 7.42
CA ASP A 221 -15.22 8.01 7.80
C ASP A 221 -15.97 9.35 7.94
N PRO A 222 -17.27 9.44 7.61
CA PRO A 222 -18.12 8.40 7.03
C PRO A 222 -17.99 8.27 5.51
N LYS A 223 -18.36 7.10 4.98
CA LYS A 223 -18.48 6.90 3.51
C LYS A 223 -19.40 7.93 2.84
N ILE A 224 -18.93 8.54 1.76
CA ILE A 224 -19.70 9.45 0.90
C ILE A 224 -20.34 8.71 -0.28
N LYS A 225 -21.41 9.26 -0.85
CA LYS A 225 -22.02 8.71 -2.07
C LYS A 225 -21.09 8.90 -3.26
N ALA A 226 -21.02 7.91 -4.14
CA ALA A 226 -20.32 7.96 -5.41
C ALA A 226 -20.95 6.96 -6.39
N SER A 227 -20.57 7.05 -7.67
CA SER A 227 -20.87 6.02 -8.66
C SER A 227 -19.64 5.20 -9.01
N LEU A 228 -19.86 3.93 -9.34
CA LEU A 228 -18.85 3.01 -9.87
C LEU A 228 -19.29 2.52 -11.25
N SER A 229 -18.43 2.66 -12.25
CA SER A 229 -18.56 2.01 -13.54
C SER A 229 -17.44 0.99 -13.72
N ILE A 230 -17.79 -0.23 -14.14
CA ILE A 230 -16.84 -1.33 -14.35
C ILE A 230 -16.80 -1.67 -15.83
N ILE A 231 -15.63 -1.56 -16.44
CA ILE A 231 -15.37 -1.99 -17.82
C ILE A 231 -14.51 -3.26 -17.75
N ASN A 232 -15.02 -4.35 -18.30
CA ASN A 232 -14.30 -5.62 -18.38
C ASN A 232 -14.69 -6.34 -19.67
N ASN A 233 -13.79 -6.34 -20.64
CA ASN A 233 -13.87 -7.08 -21.90
C ASN A 233 -12.96 -8.31 -21.80
N PRO A 234 -13.50 -9.50 -21.51
CA PRO A 234 -12.68 -10.69 -21.25
C PRO A 234 -11.84 -11.14 -22.45
N SER A 235 -12.22 -10.75 -23.66
CA SER A 235 -11.60 -11.20 -24.92
C SER A 235 -10.61 -10.22 -25.50
N GLY A 236 -10.36 -9.07 -24.85
CA GLY A 236 -9.56 -8.01 -25.47
C GLY A 236 -9.07 -6.94 -24.50
N VAL A 237 -8.70 -5.80 -25.07
CA VAL A 237 -8.27 -4.62 -24.33
C VAL A 237 -9.50 -3.81 -23.92
N ASN A 238 -9.51 -3.32 -22.66
CA ASN A 238 -10.52 -2.43 -22.11
C ASN A 238 -10.20 -0.98 -22.47
N ASN A 239 -11.19 -0.21 -22.90
CA ASN A 239 -11.09 1.23 -23.14
C ASN A 239 -12.42 1.93 -22.80
N PHE A 240 -12.44 3.26 -22.85
CA PHE A 240 -13.62 4.06 -22.46
C PHE A 240 -14.82 3.97 -23.39
N LEU A 241 -14.69 3.36 -24.57
CA LEU A 241 -15.78 3.14 -25.51
C LEU A 241 -16.48 1.81 -25.28
N ASN A 242 -15.87 0.89 -24.52
CA ASN A 242 -16.50 -0.38 -24.21
C ASN A 242 -17.68 -0.19 -23.24
N PRO A 243 -18.69 -1.08 -23.30
CA PRO A 243 -19.78 -1.09 -22.33
C PRO A 243 -19.28 -1.17 -20.89
N SER A 244 -19.98 -0.48 -19.98
CA SER A 244 -19.67 -0.51 -18.55
C SER A 244 -20.89 -0.89 -17.72
N ILE A 245 -20.65 -1.61 -16.62
CA ILE A 245 -21.67 -1.94 -15.62
C ILE A 245 -21.66 -0.88 -14.52
N PHE A 246 -22.81 -0.27 -14.26
CA PHE A 246 -22.96 0.82 -13.31
C PHE A 246 -23.49 0.35 -11.94
N HIS A 247 -22.92 0.90 -10.86
CA HIS A 247 -23.35 0.68 -9.49
C HIS A 247 -23.34 1.97 -8.66
N ASN A 248 -24.36 2.15 -7.83
CA ASN A 248 -24.32 3.13 -6.75
C ASN A 248 -23.44 2.60 -5.63
N ILE A 249 -22.50 3.41 -5.15
CA ILE A 249 -21.64 3.05 -4.02
C ILE A 249 -21.67 4.11 -2.93
N LYS A 250 -21.23 3.73 -1.73
CA LYS A 250 -20.63 4.67 -0.79
C LYS A 250 -19.16 4.29 -0.58
N ILE A 251 -18.27 5.27 -0.59
CA ILE A 251 -16.81 5.10 -0.56
C ILE A 251 -16.16 5.95 0.54
N GLU A 252 -15.10 5.41 1.13
CA GLU A 252 -14.19 6.10 2.05
C GLU A 252 -12.74 5.68 1.76
N ARG A 253 -11.77 6.44 2.27
CA ARG A 253 -10.38 5.99 2.42
C ARG A 253 -10.33 4.92 3.50
N ARG A 254 -9.26 4.12 3.49
CA ARG A 254 -9.07 3.09 4.52
C ARG A 254 -7.61 2.90 4.89
N GLY A 255 -7.45 2.15 5.98
CA GLY A 255 -6.16 1.79 6.56
C GLY A 255 -5.79 2.76 7.67
N ASN A 256 -4.62 2.58 8.26
CA ASN A 256 -4.13 3.48 9.31
C ASN A 256 -2.88 4.20 8.78
N THR A 257 -1.71 3.59 8.93
CA THR A 257 -0.43 4.11 8.38
C THR A 257 -0.49 4.34 6.87
N SER A 258 -1.17 3.46 6.11
CA SER A 258 -1.30 3.61 4.66
C SER A 258 -2.07 4.86 4.22
N GLN A 259 -2.86 5.48 5.10
CA GLN A 259 -3.49 6.76 4.78
C GLN A 259 -2.49 7.90 4.66
N THR A 260 -1.27 7.76 5.18
CA THR A 260 -0.19 8.74 4.98
C THR A 260 0.40 8.68 3.56
N PHE A 261 0.24 7.54 2.86
CA PHE A 261 0.74 7.37 1.49
C PHE A 261 -0.05 8.22 0.50
N ALA A 262 0.58 8.67 -0.59
CA ALA A 262 -0.11 9.49 -1.57
C ALA A 262 -1.15 8.70 -2.36
N LYS A 263 -0.82 7.46 -2.74
CA LYS A 263 -1.78 6.53 -3.32
C LYS A 263 -2.64 5.93 -2.20
N LYS A 264 -3.86 6.45 -2.06
CA LYS A 264 -4.80 6.02 -1.01
C LYS A 264 -5.38 4.66 -1.33
N SER A 265 -5.71 3.88 -0.31
CA SER A 265 -6.60 2.73 -0.45
C SER A 265 -8.02 3.13 -0.09
N TYR A 266 -9.01 2.48 -0.69
CA TYR A 266 -10.42 2.79 -0.48
C TYR A 266 -11.21 1.58 0.01
N SER A 267 -12.28 1.82 0.76
CA SER A 267 -13.30 0.82 1.04
C SER A 267 -14.64 1.32 0.51
N PHE A 268 -15.43 0.42 -0.10
CA PHE A 268 -16.74 0.79 -0.61
C PHE A 268 -17.80 -0.25 -0.31
N ASN A 269 -19.04 0.22 -0.27
CA ASN A 269 -20.25 -0.57 -0.18
C ASN A 269 -21.11 -0.34 -1.42
N VAL A 270 -21.78 -1.38 -1.90
CA VAL A 270 -22.68 -1.30 -3.05
C VAL A 270 -24.12 -1.10 -2.58
N TYR A 271 -24.88 -0.31 -3.34
CA TYR A 271 -26.25 0.08 -3.05
C TYR A 271 -27.15 -0.06 -4.28
N ASN A 272 -28.44 -0.28 -4.07
CA ASN A 272 -29.45 -0.20 -5.12
C ASN A 272 -29.86 1.26 -5.43
N SER A 273 -30.87 1.46 -6.28
CA SER A 273 -31.40 2.79 -6.63
C SER A 273 -31.95 3.56 -5.42
N SER A 274 -32.58 2.87 -4.47
CA SER A 274 -33.09 3.43 -3.21
C SER A 274 -32.02 3.60 -2.11
N TYR A 275 -30.73 3.41 -2.43
CA TYR A 275 -29.63 3.45 -1.47
C TYR A 275 -29.73 2.46 -0.29
N ASN A 276 -30.34 1.30 -0.52
CA ASN A 276 -30.25 0.14 0.36
C ASN A 276 -29.04 -0.72 0.00
N LYS A 277 -28.32 -1.24 1.00
CA LYS A 277 -27.12 -2.06 0.79
C LYS A 277 -27.45 -3.31 -0.01
N LYS A 278 -26.63 -3.62 -1.00
CA LYS A 278 -26.78 -4.76 -1.90
C LYS A 278 -25.51 -5.60 -1.91
N SER A 279 -25.66 -6.92 -1.91
CA SER A 279 -24.57 -7.85 -2.22
C SER A 279 -24.57 -8.10 -3.72
N ILE A 280 -23.44 -7.91 -4.39
CA ILE A 280 -23.26 -8.25 -5.81
C ILE A 280 -21.93 -8.95 -6.01
N PRO A 281 -21.79 -9.86 -6.99
CA PRO A 281 -20.48 -10.30 -7.45
C PRO A 281 -19.80 -9.18 -8.25
N ILE A 282 -18.46 -9.13 -8.23
CA ILE A 282 -17.67 -8.18 -9.02
C ILE A 282 -16.46 -8.91 -9.60
N LEU A 283 -16.29 -8.87 -10.94
CA LEU A 283 -15.13 -9.46 -11.64
C LEU A 283 -14.85 -10.91 -11.21
N ASP A 284 -15.88 -11.75 -11.26
CA ASP A 284 -15.86 -13.17 -10.87
C ASP A 284 -15.57 -13.44 -9.38
N LEU A 285 -15.42 -12.40 -8.57
CA LEU A 285 -15.42 -12.52 -7.12
C LEU A 285 -16.87 -12.67 -6.64
N PRO A 286 -17.17 -13.64 -5.76
CA PRO A 286 -18.53 -13.87 -5.30
C PRO A 286 -19.15 -12.70 -4.54
N SER A 287 -20.47 -12.81 -4.41
CA SER A 287 -21.31 -11.73 -3.93
C SER A 287 -20.88 -11.19 -2.57
N SER A 288 -20.58 -9.89 -2.51
CA SER A 288 -20.22 -9.19 -1.29
C SER A 288 -20.88 -7.81 -1.21
N THR A 289 -21.18 -7.37 0.01
CA THR A 289 -21.63 -5.99 0.28
C THR A 289 -20.49 -5.01 0.45
N LYS A 290 -19.27 -5.50 0.73
CA LYS A 290 -18.12 -4.73 1.18
C LYS A 290 -16.90 -5.11 0.35
N TRP A 291 -16.29 -4.10 -0.25
CA TRP A 291 -15.15 -4.26 -1.12
C TRP A 291 -14.04 -3.31 -0.71
N VAL A 292 -12.83 -3.69 -1.07
CA VAL A 292 -11.62 -2.93 -0.80
C VAL A 292 -10.91 -2.69 -2.13
N LEU A 293 -10.48 -1.46 -2.36
CA LEU A 293 -9.53 -1.12 -3.40
C LEU A 293 -8.20 -0.85 -2.71
N TYR A 294 -7.36 -1.88 -2.62
CA TYR A 294 -6.04 -1.77 -2.06
C TYR A 294 -5.09 -1.17 -3.10
N GLY A 295 -4.51 -0.02 -2.79
CA GLY A 295 -3.52 0.65 -3.63
C GLY A 295 -2.11 0.28 -3.15
N PRO A 296 -1.45 -0.75 -3.72
CA PRO A 296 -0.07 -1.05 -3.36
C PRO A 296 0.80 0.15 -3.73
N TYR A 297 1.33 0.80 -2.70
CA TYR A 297 2.19 1.98 -2.82
C TYR A 297 3.60 1.66 -2.32
N ALA A 298 3.68 1.16 -1.08
CA ALA A 298 4.93 0.71 -0.51
C ALA A 298 5.39 -0.64 -1.11
N ASP A 299 4.46 -1.52 -1.48
CA ASP A 299 4.76 -2.78 -2.18
C ASP A 299 5.01 -2.50 -3.67
N LYS A 300 6.29 -2.37 -4.04
CA LYS A 300 6.73 -2.14 -5.42
C LYS A 300 6.64 -3.39 -6.30
N SER A 301 6.42 -4.57 -5.72
CA SER A 301 6.06 -5.77 -6.48
C SER A 301 4.57 -5.79 -6.88
N LEU A 302 3.74 -4.95 -6.25
CA LEU A 302 2.28 -4.87 -6.41
C LEU A 302 1.51 -6.14 -6.01
N ILE A 303 2.17 -7.28 -5.78
CA ILE A 303 1.55 -8.61 -5.71
C ILE A 303 1.62 -9.29 -4.34
N ARG A 304 2.30 -8.75 -3.31
CA ARG A 304 2.55 -9.49 -2.05
C ARG A 304 1.27 -9.96 -1.37
N ASN A 305 0.26 -9.08 -1.24
CA ASN A 305 -1.03 -9.46 -0.67
C ASN A 305 -1.73 -10.54 -1.50
N ALA A 306 -1.81 -10.35 -2.82
CA ALA A 306 -2.48 -11.31 -3.72
C ALA A 306 -1.78 -12.68 -3.73
N LEU A 307 -0.44 -12.69 -3.72
CA LEU A 307 0.38 -13.88 -3.61
C LEU A 307 0.07 -14.63 -2.32
N THR A 308 0.16 -13.96 -1.17
CA THR A 308 -0.06 -14.59 0.13
C THR A 308 -1.47 -15.16 0.26
N TYR A 309 -2.49 -14.40 -0.15
CA TYR A 309 -3.87 -14.89 -0.14
C TYR A 309 -4.07 -16.08 -1.09
N SER A 310 -3.39 -16.11 -2.23
CA SER A 310 -3.41 -17.25 -3.15
C SER A 310 -2.81 -18.50 -2.52
N ILE A 311 -1.62 -18.40 -1.92
CA ILE A 311 -0.95 -19.52 -1.27
C ILE A 311 -1.80 -20.08 -0.11
N TYR A 312 -2.40 -19.23 0.73
CA TYR A 312 -3.24 -19.72 1.83
C TYR A 312 -4.50 -20.45 1.35
N ARG A 313 -5.09 -20.02 0.23
CA ARG A 313 -6.17 -20.78 -0.43
C ARG A 313 -5.71 -22.12 -0.96
N GLN A 314 -4.51 -22.18 -1.55
CA GLN A 314 -3.93 -23.43 -2.01
C GLN A 314 -3.60 -24.41 -0.87
N MET A 315 -3.39 -23.89 0.36
CA MET A 315 -3.29 -24.72 1.58
C MET A 315 -4.63 -25.31 2.02
N GLY A 316 -5.76 -24.88 1.42
CA GLY A 316 -7.11 -25.34 1.76
C GLY A 316 -7.89 -24.38 2.66
N ASN A 317 -7.36 -23.19 2.97
CA ASN A 317 -7.98 -22.23 3.88
C ASN A 317 -8.71 -21.10 3.14
N TYR A 318 -9.74 -20.53 3.77
CA TYR A 318 -10.33 -19.29 3.24
C TYR A 318 -9.36 -18.12 3.43
N ALA A 319 -9.09 -17.41 2.33
CA ALA A 319 -8.42 -16.11 2.31
C ALA A 319 -9.16 -15.20 1.32
N PRO A 320 -9.23 -13.88 1.56
CA PRO A 320 -9.85 -12.94 0.64
C PRO A 320 -9.38 -13.12 -0.80
N ARG A 321 -10.31 -13.29 -1.75
CA ARG A 321 -9.96 -13.30 -3.17
C ARG A 321 -9.74 -11.88 -3.68
N THR A 322 -8.98 -11.81 -4.77
CA THR A 322 -8.46 -10.54 -5.30
C THR A 322 -8.53 -10.52 -6.82
N GLN A 323 -8.74 -9.33 -7.38
CA GLN A 323 -8.59 -9.04 -8.82
C GLN A 323 -7.73 -7.78 -9.00
N PHE A 324 -6.80 -7.79 -9.96
CA PHE A 324 -6.06 -6.58 -10.33
C PHE A 324 -6.90 -5.74 -11.28
N ILE A 325 -6.95 -4.44 -11.05
CA ILE A 325 -7.73 -3.49 -11.83
C ILE A 325 -6.93 -2.20 -12.04
N ASP A 326 -7.27 -1.45 -13.08
CA ASP A 326 -6.85 -0.06 -13.21
C ASP A 326 -7.94 0.86 -12.66
N LEU A 327 -7.57 1.71 -11.71
CA LEU A 327 -8.51 2.60 -11.02
C LEU A 327 -8.47 4.00 -11.60
N ILE A 328 -9.64 4.57 -11.82
CA ILE A 328 -9.84 5.97 -12.17
C ILE A 328 -10.79 6.59 -11.14
N VAL A 329 -10.43 7.72 -10.56
CA VAL A 329 -11.29 8.48 -9.65
C VAL A 329 -11.45 9.89 -10.20
N ASN A 330 -12.69 10.32 -10.45
CA ASN A 330 -13.03 11.60 -11.11
C ASN A 330 -12.21 11.81 -12.38
N ASP A 331 -12.15 10.83 -13.29
CA ASP A 331 -11.31 10.86 -14.51
C ASP A 331 -9.82 11.17 -14.29
N ASN A 332 -9.32 10.85 -13.10
CA ASN A 332 -7.90 10.87 -12.77
C ASN A 332 -7.41 9.43 -12.62
N TYR A 333 -6.50 9.00 -13.48
CA TYR A 333 -5.90 7.67 -13.41
C TYR A 333 -5.08 7.51 -12.12
N GLN A 334 -5.39 6.49 -11.34
CA GLN A 334 -4.78 6.19 -10.05
C GLN A 334 -3.79 5.02 -10.10
N GLY A 335 -3.55 4.39 -11.25
CA GLY A 335 -2.68 3.22 -11.33
C GLY A 335 -3.39 1.90 -11.02
N ILE A 336 -2.59 0.83 -10.90
CA ILE A 336 -3.05 -0.51 -10.54
C ILE A 336 -3.55 -0.52 -9.10
N TYR A 337 -4.71 -1.11 -8.87
CA TYR A 337 -5.23 -1.48 -7.55
C TYR A 337 -5.54 -2.97 -7.49
N VAL A 338 -5.63 -3.48 -6.27
CA VAL A 338 -6.12 -4.82 -5.98
C VAL A 338 -7.53 -4.67 -5.41
N LEU A 339 -8.54 -5.06 -6.20
CA LEU A 339 -9.89 -5.26 -5.70
C LEU A 339 -9.87 -6.50 -4.80
N THR A 340 -10.23 -6.32 -3.52
CA THR A 340 -10.14 -7.37 -2.50
C THR A 340 -11.48 -7.52 -1.79
N GLU A 341 -11.90 -8.77 -1.60
CA GLU A 341 -13.03 -9.10 -0.74
C GLU A 341 -12.76 -8.65 0.71
N LYS A 342 -13.75 -8.11 1.40
CA LYS A 342 -13.61 -7.89 2.85
C LYS A 342 -13.98 -9.17 3.60
N ILE A 343 -13.25 -9.49 4.68
CA ILE A 343 -13.62 -10.59 5.59
C ILE A 343 -15.06 -10.38 6.08
N GLN A 344 -15.87 -11.42 5.90
CA GLN A 344 -17.26 -11.47 6.35
C GLN A 344 -17.72 -12.92 6.50
N ILE A 345 -18.76 -13.09 7.32
CA ILE A 345 -19.43 -14.37 7.50
C ILE A 345 -20.46 -14.55 6.38
N SER A 346 -20.27 -15.58 5.54
CA SER A 346 -21.24 -16.03 4.54
C SER A 346 -20.77 -17.35 3.92
N PRO A 347 -21.65 -18.13 3.24
CA PRO A 347 -21.28 -19.41 2.62
C PRO A 347 -20.10 -19.33 1.65
N ASN A 348 -19.96 -18.21 0.92
CA ASN A 348 -18.88 -18.01 -0.05
C ASN A 348 -17.64 -17.31 0.54
N HIS A 349 -17.61 -17.01 1.84
CA HIS A 349 -16.48 -16.34 2.51
C HIS A 349 -16.05 -17.18 3.73
N LEU A 350 -16.03 -16.61 4.95
CA LEU A 350 -15.89 -17.43 6.15
C LEU A 350 -17.23 -18.12 6.42
N ASN A 351 -17.29 -19.41 6.10
CA ASN A 351 -18.50 -20.22 6.19
C ASN A 351 -18.74 -20.71 7.63
N ILE A 352 -19.27 -19.82 8.46
CA ILE A 352 -19.81 -20.13 9.79
C ILE A 352 -21.23 -19.57 9.89
N HIS A 353 -22.04 -20.09 10.81
CA HIS A 353 -23.37 -19.53 11.04
C HIS A 353 -23.24 -18.11 11.63
N PRO A 354 -23.83 -17.06 11.05
CA PRO A 354 -23.76 -15.72 11.62
C PRO A 354 -24.41 -15.66 13.00
N LEU A 355 -23.80 -14.93 13.94
CA LEU A 355 -24.42 -14.66 15.24
C LEU A 355 -25.76 -13.93 15.06
N LYS A 356 -26.85 -14.60 15.44
CA LYS A 356 -28.18 -14.01 15.58
C LYS A 356 -28.45 -13.77 17.06
N PHE A 357 -29.12 -12.66 17.36
CA PHE A 357 -29.59 -12.34 18.70
C PHE A 357 -30.86 -11.48 18.58
N ASN A 358 -31.80 -11.68 19.50
CA ASN A 358 -32.92 -10.79 19.65
C ASN A 358 -32.53 -9.65 20.61
N LYS A 359 -32.74 -8.39 20.21
CA LYS A 359 -32.44 -7.25 21.09
C LYS A 359 -33.36 -7.19 22.32
N ASN A 360 -34.56 -7.77 22.20
CA ASN A 360 -35.59 -7.78 23.24
C ASN A 360 -35.60 -9.07 24.06
N ASP A 361 -34.78 -10.06 23.69
CA ASP A 361 -34.64 -11.33 24.41
C ASP A 361 -33.16 -11.72 24.43
N SER A 362 -32.50 -11.36 25.53
CA SER A 362 -31.07 -11.59 25.76
C SER A 362 -30.71 -13.07 25.96
N ALA A 363 -31.69 -13.97 26.08
CA ALA A 363 -31.47 -15.41 26.23
C ALA A 363 -31.38 -16.14 24.88
N HIS A 364 -31.85 -15.53 23.78
CA HIS A 364 -31.85 -16.18 22.47
C HIS A 364 -30.74 -15.67 21.56
N PHE A 365 -29.59 -16.34 21.60
CA PHE A 365 -28.49 -16.15 20.66
C PHE A 365 -28.02 -17.49 20.05
N GLU A 366 -27.61 -17.50 18.79
CA GLU A 366 -27.08 -18.67 18.10
C GLU A 366 -26.06 -18.28 17.02
N GLY A 367 -25.14 -19.19 16.68
CA GLY A 367 -24.13 -18.97 15.65
C GLY A 367 -22.77 -18.51 16.21
N GLY A 368 -21.90 -18.09 15.31
CA GLY A 368 -20.50 -17.79 15.59
C GLY A 368 -20.15 -16.31 15.41
N TYR A 369 -18.98 -15.96 15.92
CA TYR A 369 -18.43 -14.60 15.91
C TYR A 369 -16.95 -14.61 15.53
N ILE A 370 -16.46 -13.46 15.08
CA ILE A 370 -15.08 -13.22 14.72
C ILE A 370 -14.49 -12.19 15.70
N LEU A 371 -13.35 -12.53 16.26
CA LEU A 371 -12.45 -11.65 17.00
C LEU A 371 -11.32 -11.18 16.10
N GLU A 372 -10.79 -10.01 16.40
CA GLU A 372 -9.59 -9.46 15.77
C GLU A 372 -8.63 -9.02 16.88
N ILE A 373 -7.38 -9.44 16.78
CA ILE A 373 -6.28 -8.85 17.53
C ILE A 373 -5.91 -7.55 16.84
N ASP A 374 -6.25 -6.43 17.46
CA ASP A 374 -5.87 -5.07 17.04
C ASP A 374 -5.99 -4.13 18.24
N ARG A 375 -5.79 -2.84 18.02
CA ARG A 375 -5.82 -1.77 19.00
C ARG A 375 -7.23 -1.61 19.58
N SER A 376 -7.39 -1.98 20.84
CA SER A 376 -8.66 -1.81 21.58
C SER A 376 -8.43 -1.69 23.09
N GLU A 377 -9.52 -1.40 23.80
CA GLU A 377 -9.59 -1.38 25.26
C GLU A 377 -9.69 -2.78 25.89
N TRP A 378 -10.16 -3.80 25.14
CA TRP A 378 -10.29 -5.15 25.70
C TRP A 378 -8.93 -5.83 25.67
N LYS A 379 -8.32 -5.96 26.85
CA LYS A 379 -7.07 -6.67 27.09
C LYS A 379 -7.34 -8.06 27.67
N SER A 380 -6.49 -9.02 27.33
CA SER A 380 -6.50 -10.32 27.99
C SER A 380 -6.17 -10.16 29.49
N ILE A 381 -6.73 -11.06 30.30
CA ILE A 381 -6.34 -11.26 31.71
C ILE A 381 -5.26 -12.34 31.86
N TYR A 382 -4.82 -12.95 30.76
CA TYR A 382 -3.78 -13.96 30.66
C TYR A 382 -2.57 -13.45 29.85
N PRO A 383 -1.35 -13.76 30.30
CA PRO A 383 -1.07 -14.27 31.64
C PRO A 383 -1.48 -13.24 32.72
N PRO A 384 -1.74 -13.69 33.96
CA PRO A 384 -2.22 -12.83 35.04
C PRO A 384 -1.23 -11.70 35.33
N LYS A 385 -1.71 -10.59 35.91
CA LYS A 385 -0.89 -9.36 36.10
C LYS A 385 0.37 -9.55 36.96
N GLU A 386 0.38 -10.56 37.82
CA GLU A 386 1.53 -10.93 38.65
C GLU A 386 2.59 -11.72 37.88
N ASP A 387 2.25 -12.23 36.70
CA ASP A 387 3.17 -12.84 35.77
C ASP A 387 3.96 -11.76 35.02
N THR A 388 5.28 -11.79 35.19
CA THR A 388 6.20 -10.87 34.50
C THR A 388 6.45 -11.23 33.03
N SER A 389 5.91 -12.36 32.57
CA SER A 389 6.06 -12.83 31.21
C SER A 389 4.91 -12.32 30.31
N SER A 390 5.27 -11.71 29.18
CA SER A 390 4.39 -11.15 28.14
C SER A 390 3.73 -9.78 28.39
N ILE A 391 3.40 -9.10 27.29
CA ILE A 391 2.76 -7.78 27.25
C ILE A 391 1.34 -7.97 26.71
N PRO A 392 0.29 -7.40 27.34
CA PRO A 392 -1.09 -7.74 27.01
C PRO A 392 -1.52 -7.29 25.61
N VAL A 393 -1.92 -8.28 24.82
CA VAL A 393 -2.56 -8.14 23.52
C VAL A 393 -3.99 -7.59 23.70
N SER A 394 -4.49 -6.82 22.72
CA SER A 394 -5.88 -6.34 22.71
C SER A 394 -6.73 -7.00 21.63
N TYR A 395 -8.04 -7.08 21.91
CA TYR A 395 -9.00 -7.84 21.11
C TYR A 395 -10.23 -7.00 20.77
N ILE A 396 -10.81 -7.22 19.59
CA ILE A 396 -12.01 -6.55 19.13
C ILE A 396 -13.02 -7.61 18.70
N VAL A 397 -14.29 -7.44 19.07
CA VAL A 397 -15.38 -8.18 18.43
C VAL A 397 -15.61 -7.58 17.02
N TYR A 398 -15.02 -8.23 16.02
CA TYR A 398 -15.01 -7.78 14.63
C TYR A 398 -16.37 -8.01 13.95
N ALA A 399 -16.91 -9.23 14.07
CA ALA A 399 -18.17 -9.61 13.48
C ALA A 399 -19.01 -10.47 14.46
N PRO A 400 -20.24 -10.05 14.80
CA PRO A 400 -20.85 -8.75 14.49
C PRO A 400 -20.11 -7.59 15.16
N LYS A 401 -20.18 -6.37 14.60
CA LYS A 401 -19.55 -5.19 15.21
C LYS A 401 -20.07 -4.98 16.64
N LYS A 402 -19.19 -4.64 17.60
CA LYS A 402 -19.50 -4.32 19.01
C LYS A 402 -20.83 -3.56 19.20
N LYS A 403 -21.04 -2.46 18.46
CA LYS A 403 -22.27 -1.62 18.54
C LYS A 403 -23.58 -2.31 18.12
N LYS A 404 -23.52 -3.51 17.55
CA LYS A 404 -24.70 -4.27 17.15
C LYS A 404 -25.15 -5.23 18.26
N ILE A 405 -24.25 -5.68 19.13
CA ILE A 405 -24.54 -6.68 20.17
C ILE A 405 -24.77 -6.02 21.53
N SER A 406 -25.57 -6.67 22.39
CA SER A 406 -25.82 -6.22 23.77
C SER A 406 -24.58 -6.38 24.65
N ALA A 407 -24.59 -5.76 25.85
CA ALA A 407 -23.52 -5.94 26.83
C ALA A 407 -23.39 -7.42 27.26
N ASN A 408 -24.52 -8.09 27.56
CA ASN A 408 -24.54 -9.51 27.91
C ASN A 408 -23.82 -10.41 26.89
N VAL A 409 -24.08 -10.22 25.60
CA VAL A 409 -23.41 -11.00 24.54
C VAL A 409 -21.91 -10.69 24.47
N GLN A 410 -21.50 -9.45 24.75
CA GLN A 410 -20.08 -9.10 24.82
C GLN A 410 -19.38 -9.81 25.98
N ASP A 411 -20.04 -9.90 27.14
CA ASP A 411 -19.45 -10.53 28.32
C ASP A 411 -19.34 -12.05 28.17
N ILE A 412 -20.33 -12.71 27.53
CA ILE A 412 -20.24 -14.12 27.14
C ILE A 412 -19.04 -14.36 26.21
N ILE A 413 -18.87 -13.54 25.18
CA ILE A 413 -17.75 -13.65 24.24
C ILE A 413 -16.40 -13.51 24.95
N LYS A 414 -16.30 -12.55 25.89
CA LYS A 414 -15.08 -12.37 26.70
C LYS A 414 -14.82 -13.55 27.60
N HIS A 415 -15.84 -14.07 28.28
CA HIS A 415 -15.72 -15.24 29.14
C HIS A 415 -15.24 -16.45 28.36
N GLN A 416 -15.86 -16.77 27.22
CA GLN A 416 -15.42 -17.86 26.34
C GLN A 416 -13.98 -17.71 25.87
N TYR A 417 -13.54 -16.48 25.59
CA TYR A 417 -12.16 -16.22 25.20
C TYR A 417 -11.19 -16.38 26.39
N ASN A 418 -11.59 -15.96 27.59
CA ASN A 418 -10.83 -16.20 28.81
C ASN A 418 -10.68 -17.70 29.09
N ASP A 419 -11.74 -18.50 28.93
CA ASP A 419 -11.68 -19.96 29.11
C ASP A 419 -10.67 -20.59 28.15
N PHE A 420 -10.66 -20.14 26.89
CA PHE A 420 -9.68 -20.55 25.88
C PHE A 420 -8.25 -20.20 26.30
N GLU A 421 -8.00 -18.98 26.76
CA GLU A 421 -6.66 -18.58 27.20
C GLU A 421 -6.24 -19.29 28.50
N GLN A 422 -7.16 -19.50 29.44
CA GLN A 422 -6.91 -20.21 30.69
C GLN A 422 -6.39 -21.63 30.46
N HIS A 423 -7.10 -22.42 29.65
CA HIS A 423 -6.72 -23.82 29.40
C HIS A 423 -5.38 -23.93 28.66
N ILE A 424 -5.02 -22.93 27.84
CA ILE A 424 -3.68 -22.88 27.24
C ILE A 424 -2.65 -22.51 28.30
N TYR A 425 -2.93 -21.52 29.14
CA TYR A 425 -2.02 -21.08 30.21
C TYR A 425 -1.70 -22.20 31.20
N GLU A 426 -2.73 -22.94 31.63
CA GLU A 426 -2.64 -24.07 32.57
C GLU A 426 -2.09 -25.35 31.92
N ASN A 427 -1.90 -25.35 30.58
CA ASN A 427 -1.51 -26.51 29.80
C ASN A 427 -2.45 -27.71 29.99
N ASP A 428 -3.75 -27.45 30.16
CA ASP A 428 -4.79 -28.45 30.37
C ASP A 428 -5.70 -28.55 29.15
N SER A 429 -5.82 -29.76 28.59
CA SER A 429 -6.84 -30.08 27.58
C SER A 429 -6.89 -29.11 26.39
N ILE A 430 -5.75 -28.49 26.05
CA ILE A 430 -5.58 -27.39 25.08
C ILE A 430 -6.40 -27.61 23.80
N TYR A 431 -6.34 -28.81 23.24
CA TYR A 431 -6.92 -29.14 21.94
C TYR A 431 -8.46 -29.26 21.92
N ASN A 432 -9.10 -29.21 23.10
CA ASN A 432 -10.55 -29.02 23.20
C ASN A 432 -10.94 -27.58 22.85
N TYR A 433 -10.08 -26.60 23.17
CA TYR A 433 -10.28 -25.17 22.95
C TYR A 433 -9.56 -24.64 21.70
N VAL A 434 -8.53 -25.33 21.22
CA VAL A 434 -7.74 -24.93 20.04
C VAL A 434 -8.01 -25.86 18.86
N ASP A 435 -8.32 -25.28 17.70
CA ASP A 435 -8.23 -26.00 16.44
C ASP A 435 -6.79 -26.03 15.93
N ILE A 436 -6.08 -27.12 16.29
CA ILE A 436 -4.65 -27.32 15.99
C ILE A 436 -4.30 -27.08 14.51
N ASN A 437 -5.15 -27.51 13.58
CA ASN A 437 -4.88 -27.40 12.15
C ASN A 437 -4.88 -25.94 11.68
N SER A 438 -5.89 -25.16 12.08
CA SER A 438 -5.93 -23.73 11.73
C SER A 438 -4.75 -22.96 12.31
N PHE A 439 -4.33 -23.30 13.53
CA PHE A 439 -3.18 -22.67 14.21
C PHE A 439 -1.86 -22.98 13.53
N ILE A 440 -1.65 -24.24 13.13
CA ILE A 440 -0.46 -24.66 12.38
C ILE A 440 -0.42 -24.01 11.01
N ASP A 441 -1.51 -24.02 10.25
CA ASP A 441 -1.54 -23.40 8.92
C ASP A 441 -1.31 -21.89 8.98
N TYR A 442 -1.84 -21.22 10.01
CA TYR A 442 -1.59 -19.80 10.25
C TYR A 442 -0.13 -19.53 10.62
N LEU A 443 0.45 -20.31 11.53
CA LEU A 443 1.86 -20.20 11.92
C LEU A 443 2.78 -20.39 10.71
N ILE A 444 2.59 -21.48 9.96
CA ILE A 444 3.40 -21.80 8.77
C ILE A 444 3.35 -20.63 7.78
N LEU A 445 2.17 -20.11 7.45
CA LEU A 445 2.08 -19.02 6.47
C LEU A 445 2.65 -17.70 7.02
N THR A 446 2.39 -17.38 8.28
CA THR A 446 2.89 -16.16 8.92
C THR A 446 4.41 -16.14 8.99
N GLU A 447 5.02 -17.28 9.33
CA GLU A 447 6.46 -17.41 9.33
C GLU A 447 7.04 -17.54 7.92
N PHE A 448 6.41 -18.28 7.01
CA PHE A 448 6.81 -18.32 5.59
C PHE A 448 6.90 -16.91 4.98
N THR A 449 5.88 -16.09 5.22
CA THR A 449 5.85 -14.71 4.73
C THR A 449 6.70 -13.77 5.57
N LYS A 450 7.05 -14.15 6.80
CA LYS A 450 7.68 -13.30 7.81
C LYS A 450 6.91 -11.99 7.98
N ASN A 451 5.59 -12.09 8.16
CA ASN A 451 4.74 -10.92 8.42
C ASN A 451 5.00 -10.42 9.85
N ILE A 452 5.72 -9.31 9.97
CA ILE A 452 6.14 -8.68 11.24
C ILE A 452 4.98 -8.22 12.14
N ASP A 453 3.78 -8.08 11.59
CA ASP A 453 2.58 -7.68 12.30
C ASP A 453 1.64 -8.86 12.57
N GLY A 454 1.92 -10.03 11.98
CA GLY A 454 1.00 -11.15 11.84
C GLY A 454 0.59 -11.88 13.13
N TYR A 455 1.04 -11.47 14.31
CA TYR A 455 0.56 -12.02 15.59
C TYR A 455 -0.16 -11.00 16.48
N CYS A 456 -0.15 -9.72 16.08
CA CYS A 456 -0.46 -8.63 17.00
C CYS A 456 -1.38 -7.55 16.40
N LEU A 457 -1.60 -7.57 15.09
CA LEU A 457 -2.48 -6.63 14.38
C LEU A 457 -3.12 -7.36 13.20
N SER A 458 -4.40 -7.10 12.96
CA SER A 458 -5.16 -7.72 11.86
C SER A 458 -5.12 -9.26 11.86
N THR A 459 -4.98 -9.86 13.05
CA THR A 459 -5.03 -11.31 13.24
C THR A 459 -6.42 -11.69 13.69
N PHE A 460 -7.11 -12.55 12.92
CA PHE A 460 -8.49 -12.92 13.19
C PHE A 460 -8.57 -14.26 13.91
N LEU A 461 -9.43 -14.35 14.91
CA LEU A 461 -9.87 -15.62 15.49
C LEU A 461 -11.38 -15.74 15.32
N TYR A 462 -11.92 -16.94 15.33
CA TYR A 462 -13.37 -17.13 15.31
C TYR A 462 -13.80 -18.33 16.14
N ASN A 463 -14.98 -18.20 16.73
CA ASN A 463 -15.71 -19.30 17.34
C ASN A 463 -16.96 -19.58 16.50
N LYS A 464 -17.24 -20.84 16.21
CA LYS A 464 -18.33 -21.25 15.32
C LYS A 464 -19.70 -21.25 15.99
N ASN A 465 -19.77 -21.35 17.31
CA ASN A 465 -21.00 -21.45 18.07
C ASN A 465 -20.83 -20.94 19.50
N ILE A 466 -21.38 -19.76 19.77
CA ILE A 466 -21.39 -19.09 21.07
C ILE A 466 -22.08 -19.90 22.18
N LYS A 467 -22.89 -20.91 21.86
CA LYS A 467 -23.60 -21.76 22.85
C LYS A 467 -22.82 -23.01 23.27
N LYS A 468 -21.64 -23.28 22.71
CA LYS A 468 -20.86 -24.43 23.14
C LYS A 468 -20.27 -24.18 24.53
N GLU A 469 -20.46 -25.15 25.42
CA GLU A 469 -19.85 -25.18 26.76
C GLU A 469 -18.32 -25.14 26.68
N ILE A 470 -17.74 -25.88 25.72
CA ILE A 470 -16.31 -25.84 25.41
C ILE A 470 -16.10 -24.93 24.19
N PRO A 471 -15.70 -23.65 24.39
CA PRO A 471 -15.51 -22.70 23.30
C PRO A 471 -14.23 -23.01 22.51
N LYS A 472 -14.38 -23.76 21.40
CA LYS A 472 -13.29 -24.01 20.46
C LYS A 472 -13.04 -22.84 19.52
N PHE A 473 -11.82 -22.32 19.52
CA PHE A 473 -11.35 -21.25 18.64
C PHE A 473 -10.53 -21.76 17.47
N TYR A 474 -10.70 -21.05 16.36
CA TYR A 474 -9.96 -21.21 15.12
C TYR A 474 -9.26 -19.88 14.83
N ILE A 475 -8.08 -19.93 14.20
CA ILE A 475 -7.38 -18.72 13.75
C ILE A 475 -7.51 -18.55 12.23
N GLY A 476 -7.49 -17.30 11.79
CA GLY A 476 -7.79 -16.88 10.43
C GLY A 476 -9.22 -16.35 10.28
N PRO A 477 -9.63 -15.95 9.07
CA PRO A 477 -8.81 -15.89 7.86
C PRO A 477 -7.72 -14.82 7.94
N ILE A 478 -6.67 -14.96 7.14
CA ILE A 478 -5.55 -14.02 7.09
C ILE A 478 -5.94 -12.67 6.48
N TRP A 479 -5.23 -11.61 6.87
CA TRP A 479 -5.41 -10.24 6.39
C TRP A 479 -4.12 -9.42 6.51
N ASP A 480 -3.95 -8.41 5.63
CA ASP A 480 -2.87 -7.40 5.69
C ASP A 480 -1.43 -7.94 5.66
N TYR A 481 -1.12 -8.78 4.68
CA TYR A 481 0.23 -9.35 4.47
C TYR A 481 1.12 -8.51 3.55
N ASN A 482 0.89 -7.20 3.47
CA ASN A 482 1.70 -6.31 2.64
C ASN A 482 3.09 -6.04 3.23
N PHE A 483 3.23 -6.05 4.56
CA PHE A 483 4.51 -5.89 5.26
C PHE A 483 5.16 -7.25 5.53
N SER A 484 5.38 -7.98 4.45
CA SER A 484 5.92 -9.33 4.46
C SER A 484 6.85 -9.56 3.27
N LEU A 485 7.40 -10.77 3.16
CA LEU A 485 8.14 -11.24 1.99
C LEU A 485 9.31 -10.32 1.64
N GLY A 486 10.15 -10.06 2.65
CA GLY A 486 11.38 -9.27 2.54
C GLY A 486 11.18 -7.76 2.39
N LEU A 487 9.94 -7.25 2.46
CA LEU A 487 9.69 -5.83 2.20
C LEU A 487 10.31 -4.90 3.25
N THR A 488 10.18 -5.23 4.53
CA THR A 488 10.34 -4.26 5.63
C THR A 488 11.79 -4.10 6.09
N ASN A 489 12.26 -2.85 6.16
CA ASN A 489 13.59 -2.45 6.65
C ASN A 489 13.70 -2.35 8.18
N TYR A 490 12.71 -2.86 8.91
CA TYR A 490 12.63 -2.83 10.36
C TYR A 490 12.21 -4.20 10.90
N HIS A 491 12.41 -4.43 12.20
CA HIS A 491 12.17 -5.71 12.88
C HIS A 491 12.77 -6.94 12.16
N ASN A 492 13.88 -6.76 11.45
CA ASN A 492 14.53 -7.80 10.65
C ASN A 492 13.60 -8.48 9.62
N GLY A 493 12.50 -7.84 9.19
CA GLY A 493 11.58 -8.46 8.24
C GLY A 493 12.16 -8.66 6.83
N TYR A 494 13.22 -7.92 6.47
CA TYR A 494 14.02 -8.16 5.28
C TYR A 494 14.95 -9.37 5.39
N ASN A 495 15.31 -9.80 6.61
CA ASN A 495 16.18 -10.96 6.82
C ASN A 495 15.36 -12.24 6.58
N PRO A 496 15.74 -13.15 5.67
CA PRO A 496 15.02 -14.42 5.47
C PRO A 496 15.13 -15.40 6.66
N GLU A 497 16.03 -15.17 7.61
CA GLU A 497 16.25 -16.05 8.77
C GLU A 497 15.55 -15.56 10.04
N GLY A 498 15.34 -16.47 10.99
CA GLY A 498 14.70 -16.20 12.29
C GLY A 498 13.17 -16.11 12.22
N TYR A 499 12.53 -16.12 13.38
CA TYR A 499 11.07 -16.18 13.51
C TYR A 499 10.46 -14.89 14.01
N VAL A 500 9.25 -14.56 13.55
CA VAL A 500 8.53 -13.36 14.01
C VAL A 500 7.97 -13.56 15.42
N TYR A 501 7.55 -14.77 15.79
CA TYR A 501 7.07 -15.07 17.14
C TYR A 501 8.15 -14.87 18.23
N ASN A 502 9.43 -14.79 17.86
CA ASN A 502 10.54 -14.46 18.77
C ASN A 502 10.75 -12.94 18.97
N SER A 503 9.92 -12.10 18.34
CA SER A 503 10.05 -10.65 18.48
C SER A 503 9.51 -10.16 19.83
N ASN A 504 10.04 -9.04 20.32
CA ASN A 504 9.57 -8.36 21.54
C ASN A 504 8.22 -7.65 21.37
N LYS A 505 7.49 -7.93 20.28
CA LYS A 505 6.17 -7.36 20.03
C LYS A 505 5.14 -8.07 20.91
N TYR A 506 3.94 -7.53 20.98
CA TYR A 506 2.78 -8.11 21.65
C TYR A 506 2.37 -9.44 20.97
N ILE A 507 3.16 -10.49 21.15
CA ILE A 507 2.88 -11.85 20.69
C ILE A 507 2.02 -12.52 21.77
N PRO A 508 0.85 -13.08 21.41
CA PRO A 508 0.04 -13.79 22.38
C PRO A 508 0.81 -14.94 23.03
N PHE A 509 0.73 -15.06 24.36
CA PHE A 509 1.52 -16.02 25.14
C PHE A 509 1.33 -17.47 24.69
N TRP A 510 0.14 -17.80 24.16
CA TRP A 510 -0.21 -19.14 23.74
C TRP A 510 0.69 -19.70 22.64
N TRP A 511 1.30 -18.85 21.80
CA TRP A 511 2.30 -19.34 20.83
C TRP A 511 3.51 -19.98 21.50
N LYS A 512 4.00 -19.41 22.61
CA LYS A 512 5.12 -19.97 23.36
C LYS A 512 4.77 -21.35 23.93
N ILE A 513 3.55 -21.51 24.46
CA ILE A 513 3.09 -22.78 25.03
C ILE A 513 2.90 -23.82 23.91
N LEU A 514 2.20 -23.47 22.83
CA LEU A 514 1.98 -24.37 21.71
C LEU A 514 3.29 -24.81 21.05
N LEU A 515 4.26 -23.91 20.85
CA LEU A 515 5.54 -24.26 20.25
C LEU A 515 6.42 -25.17 21.14
N ASN A 516 6.13 -25.25 22.44
CA ASN A 516 6.78 -26.17 23.36
C ASN A 516 6.05 -27.53 23.48
N ASP A 517 4.79 -27.64 23.04
CA ASP A 517 4.02 -28.87 23.08
C ASP A 517 4.45 -29.88 22.00
N GLU A 518 4.69 -31.14 22.39
CA GLU A 518 5.19 -32.18 21.48
C GLU A 518 4.21 -32.53 20.36
N LYS A 519 2.91 -32.57 20.67
CA LYS A 519 1.88 -32.87 19.67
C LYS A 519 1.79 -31.74 18.64
N PHE A 520 1.90 -30.48 19.08
CA PHE A 520 1.92 -29.34 18.19
C PHE A 520 3.15 -29.36 17.27
N LYS A 521 4.35 -29.56 17.82
CA LYS A 521 5.61 -29.64 17.06
C LYS A 521 5.59 -30.76 16.01
N SER A 522 5.17 -31.96 16.41
CA SER A 522 5.07 -33.10 15.48
C SER A 522 4.06 -32.83 14.34
N THR A 523 2.91 -32.24 14.68
CA THR A 523 1.89 -31.89 13.68
C THR A 523 2.38 -30.77 12.76
N LEU A 524 3.10 -29.78 13.29
CA LEU A 524 3.71 -28.68 12.54
C LEU A 524 4.71 -29.21 11.51
N LYS A 525 5.67 -30.05 11.93
CA LYS A 525 6.67 -30.66 11.05
C LYS A 525 6.00 -31.44 9.91
N THR A 526 5.03 -32.28 10.25
CA THR A 526 4.27 -33.08 9.28
C THR A 526 3.52 -32.19 8.29
N ARG A 527 2.76 -31.21 8.78
CA ARG A 527 1.97 -30.32 7.92
C ARG A 527 2.86 -29.47 7.02
N TYR A 528 3.96 -28.92 7.56
CA TYR A 528 4.93 -28.15 6.79
C TYR A 528 5.54 -28.99 5.66
N PHE A 529 5.97 -30.22 5.95
CA PHE A 529 6.49 -31.15 4.95
C PHE A 529 5.50 -31.41 3.80
N GLU A 530 4.21 -31.64 4.11
CA GLU A 530 3.17 -31.84 3.08
C GLU A 530 2.96 -30.59 2.20
N LEU A 531 2.95 -29.40 2.81
CA LEU A 531 2.83 -28.15 2.07
C LEU A 531 4.06 -27.87 1.20
N ARG A 532 5.27 -28.22 1.66
CA ARG A 532 6.52 -28.06 0.89
C ARG A 532 6.58 -28.92 -0.36
N LYS A 533 5.83 -30.03 -0.42
CA LYS A 533 5.65 -30.83 -1.66
C LYS A 533 4.63 -30.22 -2.62
N THR A 534 3.79 -29.30 -2.17
CA THR A 534 2.62 -28.80 -2.91
C THR A 534 2.60 -27.26 -2.97
N SER A 535 1.74 -26.60 -2.19
CA SER A 535 1.49 -25.16 -2.26
C SER A 535 2.71 -24.31 -1.90
N LEU A 536 3.60 -24.80 -1.04
CA LEU A 536 4.84 -24.13 -0.67
C LEU A 536 6.06 -24.66 -1.44
N SER A 537 5.88 -25.43 -2.51
CA SER A 537 6.99 -25.77 -3.41
C SER A 537 7.53 -24.53 -4.13
N ILE A 538 8.84 -24.50 -4.39
CA ILE A 538 9.48 -23.36 -5.08
C ILE A 538 8.83 -23.13 -6.45
N ASP A 539 8.59 -24.20 -7.21
CA ASP A 539 8.00 -24.11 -8.54
C ASP A 539 6.58 -23.55 -8.48
N ASN A 540 5.74 -24.01 -7.54
CA ASN A 540 4.38 -23.49 -7.39
C ASN A 540 4.36 -22.00 -7.01
N ILE A 541 5.21 -21.59 -6.05
CA ILE A 541 5.29 -20.19 -5.64
C ILE A 541 5.81 -19.32 -6.79
N TYR A 542 6.84 -19.75 -7.51
CA TYR A 542 7.39 -19.01 -8.64
C TYR A 542 6.38 -18.90 -9.78
N ASN A 543 5.66 -19.98 -10.11
CA ASN A 543 4.59 -19.96 -11.10
C ASN A 543 3.46 -19.01 -10.69
N THR A 544 3.11 -18.96 -9.40
CA THR A 544 2.13 -18.01 -8.87
C THR A 544 2.63 -16.57 -9.02
N ILE A 545 3.89 -16.29 -8.64
CA ILE A 545 4.52 -14.97 -8.81
C ILE A 545 4.53 -14.55 -10.28
N ASP A 546 4.96 -15.43 -11.17
CA ASP A 546 5.05 -15.13 -12.61
C ASP A 546 3.68 -14.87 -13.22
N SER A 547 2.67 -15.62 -12.79
CA SER A 547 1.29 -15.40 -13.24
C SER A 547 0.76 -14.04 -12.79
N LEU A 548 0.95 -13.67 -11.52
CA LEU A 548 0.53 -12.36 -10.99
C LEU A 548 1.33 -11.22 -11.64
N ALA A 549 2.65 -11.37 -11.80
CA ALA A 549 3.51 -10.37 -12.42
C ALA A 549 3.14 -10.15 -13.89
N LYS A 550 2.78 -11.23 -14.62
CA LYS A 550 2.30 -11.17 -16.00
C LYS A 550 0.99 -10.40 -16.12
N ILE A 551 0.05 -10.60 -15.20
CA ILE A 551 -1.22 -9.83 -15.14
C ILE A 551 -0.92 -8.33 -14.98
N CYS A 552 -0.03 -7.96 -14.06
CA CYS A 552 0.29 -6.55 -13.79
C CYS A 552 1.14 -5.89 -14.89
N LYS A 553 1.81 -6.65 -15.76
CA LYS A 553 2.92 -6.17 -16.59
C LYS A 553 2.58 -4.98 -17.49
N SER A 554 1.40 -4.97 -18.13
CA SER A 554 1.03 -3.85 -19.04
C SER A 554 0.72 -2.57 -18.29
N SER A 555 0.14 -2.68 -17.09
CA SER A 555 -0.30 -1.53 -16.31
C SER A 555 0.76 -1.06 -15.30
N SER A 556 1.81 -1.86 -15.05
CA SER A 556 2.88 -1.50 -14.11
C SER A 556 3.63 -0.25 -14.57
N ASP A 557 3.87 -0.11 -15.87
CA ASP A 557 4.64 1.01 -16.42
C ASP A 557 3.84 2.33 -16.27
N LEU A 558 2.53 2.31 -16.52
CA LEU A 558 1.64 3.43 -16.27
C LEU A 558 1.49 3.71 -14.76
N ASN A 559 1.42 2.66 -13.94
CA ASN A 559 1.38 2.80 -12.48
C ASN A 559 2.65 3.49 -11.95
N PHE A 560 3.85 3.09 -12.38
CA PHE A 560 5.09 3.70 -11.93
C PHE A 560 5.39 5.04 -12.61
N SER A 561 4.77 5.32 -13.76
CA SER A 561 4.70 6.69 -14.29
C SER A 561 3.83 7.58 -13.40
N LYS A 562 2.66 7.09 -12.97
CA LYS A 562 1.78 7.83 -12.05
C LYS A 562 2.41 8.01 -10.66
N TRP A 563 3.07 6.95 -10.17
CA TRP A 563 3.66 6.84 -8.84
C TRP A 563 5.14 6.44 -8.97
N PRO A 564 6.06 7.40 -9.15
CA PRO A 564 7.49 7.12 -9.39
C PRO A 564 8.22 6.70 -8.10
N VAL A 565 7.86 5.51 -7.58
CA VAL A 565 8.35 4.97 -6.30
C VAL A 565 9.51 3.99 -6.43
N LEU A 566 9.83 3.54 -7.66
CA LEU A 566 10.99 2.69 -7.94
C LEU A 566 12.30 3.44 -7.67
N ASN A 567 13.36 2.70 -7.32
CA ASN A 567 14.69 3.22 -6.98
C ASN A 567 14.70 4.36 -5.93
N SER A 568 13.68 4.47 -5.09
CA SER A 568 13.58 5.54 -4.09
C SER A 568 13.57 4.98 -2.66
N PRO A 569 14.46 5.50 -1.78
CA PRO A 569 14.47 5.21 -0.36
C PRO A 569 13.40 6.01 0.43
N ASP A 570 12.70 6.95 -0.23
CA ASP A 570 11.77 7.88 0.42
C ASP A 570 10.50 7.19 0.97
N PHE A 571 10.34 5.89 0.69
CA PHE A 571 9.12 5.14 0.95
C PHE A 571 9.34 4.04 1.99
N TRP A 572 9.02 4.37 3.23
CA TRP A 572 8.87 3.37 4.29
C TRP A 572 7.85 2.29 3.87
N PRO A 573 8.08 0.99 4.17
CA PRO A 573 9.21 0.43 4.91
C PRO A 573 10.25 -0.27 4.02
N ASN A 574 10.48 0.16 2.78
CA ASN A 574 11.24 -0.66 1.82
C ASN A 574 12.71 -0.87 2.22
N HIS A 575 13.14 -2.14 2.29
CA HIS A 575 14.56 -2.51 2.42
C HIS A 575 15.27 -2.54 1.06
N PHE A 576 14.72 -3.29 0.11
CA PHE A 576 15.26 -3.37 -1.25
C PHE A 576 14.72 -2.23 -2.12
N LEU A 577 15.59 -1.68 -2.97
CA LEU A 577 15.28 -0.55 -3.85
C LEU A 577 15.47 -0.97 -5.31
N GLY A 578 14.51 -1.73 -5.86
CA GLY A 578 14.54 -2.15 -7.26
C GLY A 578 14.51 -0.94 -8.19
N LYS A 579 15.35 -0.96 -9.23
CA LYS A 579 15.38 0.10 -10.26
C LYS A 579 14.23 -0.07 -11.24
N THR A 580 13.84 -1.31 -11.47
CA THR A 580 12.74 -1.69 -12.34
C THR A 580 11.71 -2.55 -11.60
N TYR A 581 10.51 -2.66 -12.16
CA TYR A 581 9.51 -3.62 -11.67
C TYR A 581 10.04 -5.07 -11.69
N LYS A 582 10.86 -5.43 -12.69
CA LYS A 582 11.46 -6.76 -12.77
C LYS A 582 12.39 -7.03 -11.59
N ASP A 583 13.19 -6.05 -11.17
CA ASP A 583 14.11 -6.18 -10.05
C ASP A 583 13.35 -6.51 -8.74
N GLU A 584 12.17 -5.91 -8.54
CA GLU A 584 11.31 -6.18 -7.38
C GLU A 584 10.77 -7.61 -7.38
N ILE A 585 10.40 -8.14 -8.56
CA ILE A 585 9.95 -9.53 -8.73
C ILE A 585 11.11 -10.51 -8.50
N ASP A 586 12.29 -10.22 -9.04
CA ASP A 586 13.48 -11.04 -8.88
C ASP A 586 13.93 -11.08 -7.40
N TYR A 587 13.88 -9.92 -6.71
CA TYR A 587 14.15 -9.83 -5.28
C TYR A 587 13.16 -10.67 -4.48
N LEU A 588 11.86 -10.55 -4.74
CA LEU A 588 10.82 -11.32 -4.07
C LEU A 588 11.07 -12.83 -4.18
N LYS A 589 11.37 -13.32 -5.39
CA LYS A 589 11.70 -14.74 -5.63
C LYS A 589 12.96 -15.17 -4.89
N SER A 590 14.03 -14.39 -4.99
CA SER A 590 15.31 -14.66 -4.32
C SER A 590 15.15 -14.72 -2.80
N TRP A 591 14.40 -13.78 -2.23
CA TRP A 591 14.10 -13.74 -0.79
C TRP A 591 13.31 -14.97 -0.35
N ILE A 592 12.24 -15.33 -1.07
CA ILE A 592 11.42 -16.50 -0.77
C ILE A 592 12.25 -17.79 -0.79
N LYS A 593 13.13 -17.95 -1.78
CA LYS A 593 14.00 -19.12 -1.85
C LYS A 593 14.89 -19.24 -0.62
N LYS A 594 15.48 -18.13 -0.16
CA LYS A 594 16.30 -18.11 1.06
C LYS A 594 15.46 -18.38 2.31
N ARG A 595 14.25 -17.83 2.39
CA ARG A 595 13.32 -18.04 3.52
C ARG A 595 12.90 -19.51 3.64
N LEU A 596 12.53 -20.15 2.53
CA LEU A 596 12.20 -21.57 2.53
C LEU A 596 13.41 -22.43 2.86
N TYR A 597 14.60 -22.09 2.38
CA TYR A 597 15.82 -22.81 2.79
C TYR A 597 16.06 -22.73 4.30
N PHE A 598 15.87 -21.56 4.92
CA PHE A 598 15.94 -21.41 6.37
C PHE A 598 14.90 -22.29 7.09
N LEU A 599 13.62 -22.20 6.70
CA LEU A 599 12.54 -22.98 7.32
C LEU A 599 12.68 -24.49 7.09
N ASP A 600 13.18 -24.90 5.92
CA ASP A 600 13.47 -26.30 5.61
C ASP A 600 14.56 -26.85 6.55
N ASN A 601 15.60 -26.06 6.84
CA ASN A 601 16.59 -26.46 7.83
C ASN A 601 15.97 -26.47 9.24
N ASP A 602 15.29 -25.43 9.67
CA ASP A 602 14.88 -25.32 11.08
C ASP A 602 13.71 -26.25 11.46
N ILE A 603 12.72 -26.45 10.57
CA ILE A 603 11.53 -27.26 10.87
C ILE A 603 11.74 -28.75 10.57
N LEU A 604 12.53 -29.08 9.54
CA LEU A 604 12.73 -30.49 9.11
C LEU A 604 14.02 -31.12 9.65
N VAL A 605 14.93 -30.32 10.19
CA VAL A 605 16.17 -30.78 10.82
C VAL A 605 16.02 -30.52 12.31
N GLU A 606 15.61 -31.54 13.07
CA GLU A 606 15.57 -31.46 14.53
C GLU A 606 17.02 -31.47 15.07
N GLU A 607 17.59 -32.65 15.28
CA GLU A 607 19.00 -32.80 15.71
C GLU A 607 19.95 -33.14 14.56
N LYS A 608 19.44 -33.81 13.51
CA LYS A 608 20.17 -34.19 12.30
C LYS A 608 19.25 -34.17 11.08
N ARG A 609 19.78 -34.12 9.85
CA ARG A 609 18.89 -34.09 8.68
C ARG A 609 18.30 -35.47 8.45
N GLU A 610 16.99 -35.51 8.49
CA GLU A 610 16.25 -36.74 8.32
C GLU A 610 15.71 -36.88 6.90
N LYS A 611 15.03 -38.00 6.66
CA LYS A 611 14.40 -38.34 5.38
C LYS A 611 13.57 -37.19 4.80
N MET A 612 12.74 -36.51 5.62
CA MET A 612 11.90 -35.39 5.16
C MET A 612 12.72 -34.24 4.58
N TYR A 613 13.80 -33.84 5.24
CA TYR A 613 14.70 -32.79 4.75
C TYR A 613 15.30 -33.16 3.38
N TYR A 614 15.79 -34.39 3.24
CA TYR A 614 16.40 -34.84 2.00
C TYR A 614 15.39 -34.99 0.87
N GLU A 615 14.16 -35.42 1.15
CA GLU A 615 13.09 -35.44 0.14
C GLU A 615 12.83 -34.03 -0.43
N ILE A 616 12.72 -33.02 0.43
CA ILE A 616 12.55 -31.62 0.01
C ILE A 616 13.79 -31.11 -0.73
N SER A 617 14.99 -31.40 -0.22
CA SER A 617 16.26 -30.98 -0.84
C SER A 617 16.44 -31.55 -2.24
N ILE A 618 16.06 -32.82 -2.46
CA ILE A 618 16.06 -33.45 -3.78
C ILE A 618 15.10 -32.75 -4.73
N ARG A 619 13.85 -32.51 -4.30
CA ARG A 619 12.85 -31.83 -5.14
C ARG A 619 13.29 -30.42 -5.57
N ASN A 620 13.96 -29.69 -4.67
CA ASN A 620 14.41 -28.33 -4.94
C ASN A 620 15.69 -28.27 -5.80
N ASN A 621 16.40 -29.39 -6.00
CA ASN A 621 17.65 -29.44 -6.74
C ASN A 621 17.45 -30.05 -8.14
N LYS A 622 17.50 -29.20 -9.17
CA LYS A 622 17.30 -29.61 -10.57
C LYS A 622 18.27 -30.70 -11.03
N GLU A 623 19.53 -30.64 -10.60
CA GLU A 623 20.53 -31.65 -10.97
C GLU A 623 20.28 -32.99 -10.28
N TRP A 624 19.82 -32.97 -9.02
CA TRP A 624 19.43 -34.21 -8.33
C TRP A 624 18.17 -34.80 -8.97
N MET A 625 17.19 -33.98 -9.33
CA MET A 625 15.99 -34.43 -10.05
C MET A 625 16.31 -35.07 -11.41
N LYS A 626 17.28 -34.54 -12.18
CA LYS A 626 17.75 -35.21 -13.41
C LYS A 626 18.27 -36.63 -13.12
N LYS A 627 19.06 -36.80 -12.06
CA LYS A 627 19.56 -38.12 -11.64
C LYS A 627 18.43 -39.04 -11.18
N ILE A 628 17.46 -38.51 -10.42
CA ILE A 628 16.27 -39.23 -9.98
C ILE A 628 15.47 -39.76 -11.17
N ASN A 629 15.23 -38.95 -12.20
CA ASN A 629 14.48 -39.36 -13.39
C ASN A 629 15.13 -40.57 -14.09
N VAL A 630 16.46 -40.55 -14.23
CA VAL A 630 17.22 -41.67 -14.80
C VAL A 630 17.11 -42.92 -13.91
N LYS A 631 17.34 -42.78 -12.59
CA LYS A 631 17.26 -43.91 -11.64
C LYS A 631 15.85 -44.51 -11.57
N ALA A 632 14.82 -43.68 -11.58
CA ALA A 632 13.41 -44.10 -11.54
C ALA A 632 13.06 -44.95 -12.77
N LYS A 633 13.52 -44.50 -13.96
CA LYS A 633 13.36 -45.26 -15.22
C LYS A 633 14.09 -46.60 -15.18
N ILE A 634 15.36 -46.62 -14.74
CA ILE A 634 16.16 -47.86 -14.64
C ILE A 634 15.53 -48.86 -13.68
N ARG A 635 14.97 -48.39 -12.55
CA ARG A 635 14.39 -49.25 -11.49
C ARG A 635 12.91 -49.57 -11.70
N ASN A 636 12.28 -49.06 -12.76
CA ASN A 636 10.85 -49.18 -13.02
C ASN A 636 9.96 -48.80 -11.82
N VAL A 637 10.24 -47.63 -11.22
CA VAL A 637 9.45 -47.07 -10.10
C VAL A 637 9.04 -45.64 -10.40
N SER A 638 8.02 -45.13 -9.70
CA SER A 638 7.63 -43.72 -9.82
C SER A 638 8.76 -42.78 -9.35
N ILE A 639 8.77 -41.56 -9.87
CA ILE A 639 9.70 -40.51 -9.47
C ILE A 639 9.63 -40.28 -7.95
N ASP A 640 8.42 -40.19 -7.39
CA ASP A 640 8.23 -39.99 -5.95
C ASP A 640 8.79 -41.15 -5.11
N LYS A 641 8.57 -42.40 -5.55
CA LYS A 641 9.13 -43.58 -4.88
C LYS A 641 10.67 -43.54 -4.93
N MET A 642 11.25 -43.10 -6.04
CA MET A 642 12.69 -42.96 -6.19
C MET A 642 13.27 -41.86 -5.29
N ILE A 643 12.58 -40.72 -5.15
CA ILE A 643 12.98 -39.63 -4.22
C ILE A 643 13.02 -40.15 -2.78
N ILE A 644 11.97 -40.86 -2.35
CA ILE A 644 11.88 -41.45 -1.00
C ILE A 644 13.07 -42.40 -0.73
N ILE A 645 13.43 -43.24 -1.70
CA ILE A 645 14.55 -44.18 -1.59
C ILE A 645 15.87 -43.43 -1.44
N ASP A 646 16.15 -42.48 -2.32
CA ASP A 646 17.41 -41.72 -2.29
C ASP A 646 17.50 -40.87 -1.01
N ALA A 647 16.42 -40.22 -0.58
CA ALA A 647 16.38 -39.45 0.66
C ALA A 647 16.69 -40.31 1.89
N HIS A 648 16.14 -41.52 1.96
CA HIS A 648 16.45 -42.47 3.02
C HIS A 648 17.92 -42.91 3.00
N HIS A 649 18.53 -43.09 1.83
CA HIS A 649 19.96 -43.38 1.74
C HIS A 649 20.83 -42.20 2.17
N MET A 650 20.43 -40.96 1.86
CA MET A 650 21.16 -39.76 2.28
C MET A 650 21.09 -39.57 3.80
N ALA A 651 19.90 -39.73 4.38
CA ALA A 651 19.69 -39.63 5.83
C ALA A 651 20.45 -40.68 6.66
N LYS A 652 20.84 -41.81 6.06
CA LYS A 652 21.67 -42.85 6.72
C LYS A 652 23.17 -42.56 6.68
N LYS A 653 23.62 -41.62 5.85
CA LYS A 653 25.04 -41.30 5.64
C LYS A 653 25.54 -40.14 6.50
N GLU A 654 24.61 -39.35 7.04
CA GLU A 654 24.85 -38.41 8.15
C GLU A 654 24.70 -39.11 9.49
#